data_AF-A0A3A8KJR2-F1
#
_entry.id   AF-A0A3A8KJR2-F1
#
_cell.length_a   1.000
_cell.length_b   1.000
_cell.length_c   1.000
_cell.angle_alpha   90.00
_cell.angle_beta   90.00
_cell.angle_gamma   90.00
#
_symmetry.space_group_name_H-M   'P 1'
#
loop_
_entity.id
_entity.type
_entity.pdbx_description
1 polymer ?
#
loop_
_entity_poly.entity_id
_entity_poly.type
_entity_poly.pdbx_seq_one_letter_code
_entity_poly.pdbx_strand_id
1 'polypeptide(L)'
;MSAVKRLSMELDAWQAAWKQLEAFLDRMDGVAEQDAPHVQTVCALLPVFNVIERARRRAVGIALAPALASAPRGEGLPSVSVGSLVGSESRLPGVEELEFAAGTIGTDSDGKLTGAALLAGTVTLFAFRDEKHGGEVAVRVPTYDFGPLTVSGTVEDAIDAGLFTTDQRKDAAESGVAELGTWTGLRSARRAELTTTSETVSLSSVLDGLSVSSASSAFDPVASGAAIRQSECLADRSVLLDAKTKVGEQGATPELTDALQRAADSLQASATDYGAVATALQPPRTVIASVSGLASLKTTLRRADSPGIPGQLSNELTTLDIEAGKGMDEAVAARLAYPDGSLRMLRTLEWSLRFHWVFRQKWFDARNRAALAPLLRQVLKPFCDSLTRVLAGQSTGIPLVGPVALVKDTPTQATALSVTPTVDLGLVQAGHVANVGGDRPTLALVLGWEVKGGTPGEKRLLIAPLNVSIATDAKLPGVAGLVRSGAPVTGSAVFISTQELLDGHAAAGPQSDGVVQEAIALGAKLNLILGQGGGALGLVPPVVAEPYPGQTFNLLPPVEVGATRLFLDGVPLASTSGSSKPVQVARPGELLLVRGADDEGTWWQGVAQVDTVDVRTGAAARADDEVTTTPTPLCCEDDEEVVVITLRDLQMPKALVRDVTLRRDFKGFGGPCLATGVMLPIELDPGTANITVQDSGVTKTVLRDPELRAATTVLKSWLGVAT
;
A
#
# COMPACT_ATOMS: atom_id res chain seq x y z
N MET A 1 -28.48 -18.97 19.99
CA MET A 1 -27.07 -18.56 19.84
C MET A 1 -26.96 -17.08 20.23
N SER A 2 -26.03 -16.69 21.12
CA SER A 2 -25.90 -15.31 21.59
C SER A 2 -25.51 -14.33 20.46
N ALA A 3 -25.81 -13.04 20.62
CA ALA A 3 -25.41 -12.01 19.64
C ALA A 3 -23.88 -11.91 19.51
N VAL A 4 -23.14 -12.01 20.61
CA VAL A 4 -21.67 -12.05 20.66
C VAL A 4 -21.10 -13.18 19.82
N LYS A 5 -21.61 -14.41 19.98
CA LYS A 5 -21.13 -15.57 19.19
C LYS A 5 -21.42 -15.41 17.69
N ARG A 6 -22.59 -14.86 17.34
CA ARG A 6 -22.94 -14.56 15.94
C ARG A 6 -22.03 -13.48 15.36
N LEU A 7 -21.74 -12.43 16.12
CA LEU A 7 -20.82 -11.39 15.70
C LEU A 7 -19.41 -11.96 15.49
N SER A 8 -18.87 -12.75 16.43
CA SER A 8 -17.55 -13.38 16.27
C SER A 8 -17.45 -14.20 14.98
N MET A 9 -18.43 -15.06 14.70
CA MET A 9 -18.47 -15.83 13.45
C MET A 9 -18.55 -14.94 12.21
N GLU A 10 -19.24 -13.80 12.31
CA GLU A 10 -19.29 -12.83 11.23
C GLU A 10 -17.93 -12.16 11.02
N LEU A 11 -17.24 -11.72 12.08
CA LEU A 11 -15.90 -11.14 11.98
C LEU A 11 -14.92 -12.14 11.34
N ASP A 12 -14.96 -13.41 11.75
CA ASP A 12 -14.12 -14.47 11.16
C ASP A 12 -14.39 -14.66 9.66
N ALA A 13 -15.66 -14.62 9.24
CA ALA A 13 -16.04 -14.73 7.83
C ALA A 13 -15.55 -13.54 7.00
N TRP A 14 -15.62 -12.33 7.56
CA TRP A 14 -15.09 -11.11 6.93
C TRP A 14 -13.56 -11.18 6.79
N GLN A 15 -12.86 -11.58 7.86
CA GLN A 15 -11.41 -11.74 7.83
C GLN A 15 -10.99 -12.82 6.82
N ALA A 16 -11.71 -13.94 6.73
CA ALA A 16 -11.45 -14.99 5.75
C ALA A 16 -11.67 -14.51 4.31
N ALA A 17 -12.74 -13.74 4.06
CA ALA A 17 -13.01 -13.16 2.75
C ALA A 17 -11.93 -12.14 2.34
N TRP A 18 -11.44 -11.34 3.28
CA TRP A 18 -10.35 -10.39 3.05
C TRP A 18 -9.02 -11.10 2.77
N LYS A 19 -8.65 -12.11 3.56
CA LYS A 19 -7.44 -12.92 3.33
C LYS A 19 -7.40 -13.58 1.95
N GLN A 20 -8.56 -13.93 1.39
CA GLN A 20 -8.62 -14.46 0.01
C GLN A 20 -8.23 -13.42 -1.03
N LEU A 21 -8.54 -12.14 -0.77
CA LEU A 21 -8.14 -11.03 -1.63
C LEU A 21 -6.64 -10.76 -1.51
N GLU A 22 -6.12 -10.69 -0.27
CA GLU A 22 -4.68 -10.53 0.00
C GLU A 22 -3.88 -11.64 -0.69
N ALA A 23 -4.27 -12.91 -0.49
CA ALA A 23 -3.61 -14.04 -1.15
C ALA A 23 -3.73 -14.02 -2.68
N PHE A 24 -4.73 -13.34 -3.25
CA PHE A 24 -4.84 -13.16 -4.69
C PHE A 24 -3.87 -12.08 -5.18
N LEU A 25 -3.77 -10.96 -4.46
CA LEU A 25 -2.82 -9.89 -4.76
C LEU A 25 -1.37 -10.39 -4.65
N ASP A 26 -1.04 -11.12 -3.58
CA ASP A 26 0.28 -11.72 -3.40
C ASP A 26 0.68 -12.64 -4.57
N ARG A 27 -0.29 -13.37 -5.14
CA ARG A 27 -0.06 -14.20 -6.33
C ARG A 27 0.19 -13.36 -7.58
N MET A 28 -0.55 -12.26 -7.75
CA MET A 28 -0.32 -11.35 -8.87
C MET A 28 1.08 -10.73 -8.77
N ASP A 29 1.48 -10.27 -7.59
CA ASP A 29 2.81 -9.70 -7.36
C ASP A 29 3.90 -10.75 -7.62
N GLY A 30 3.73 -11.97 -7.10
CA GLY A 30 4.66 -13.07 -7.35
C GLY A 30 4.81 -13.42 -8.83
N VAL A 31 3.73 -13.38 -9.63
CA VAL A 31 3.80 -13.60 -11.08
C VAL A 31 4.41 -12.38 -11.80
N ALA A 32 4.14 -11.16 -11.34
CA ALA A 32 4.76 -9.96 -11.89
C ALA A 32 6.27 -9.92 -11.63
N GLU A 33 6.74 -10.41 -10.48
CA GLU A 33 8.15 -10.61 -10.18
C GLU A 33 8.78 -11.67 -11.09
N GLN A 34 8.05 -12.75 -11.40
CA GLN A 34 8.49 -13.76 -12.37
C GLN A 34 8.57 -13.21 -13.80
N ASP A 35 7.67 -12.33 -14.22
CA ASP A 35 7.67 -11.70 -15.55
C ASP A 35 8.76 -10.62 -15.70
N ALA A 36 9.19 -10.01 -14.59
CA ALA A 36 10.04 -8.82 -14.60
C ALA A 36 11.36 -8.97 -15.39
N PRO A 37 12.14 -10.07 -15.25
CA PRO A 37 13.37 -10.24 -16.04
C PRO A 37 13.11 -10.33 -17.55
N HIS A 38 12.00 -10.96 -17.94
CA HIS A 38 11.59 -11.11 -19.33
C HIS A 38 11.13 -9.78 -19.93
N VAL A 39 10.34 -9.00 -19.18
CA VAL A 39 9.94 -7.63 -19.56
C VAL A 39 11.16 -6.75 -19.78
N GLN A 40 12.12 -6.78 -18.84
CA GLN A 40 13.34 -5.98 -18.93
C GLN A 40 14.18 -6.39 -20.16
N THR A 41 14.28 -7.69 -20.43
CA THR A 41 14.98 -8.20 -21.63
C THR A 41 14.31 -7.72 -22.91
N VAL A 42 12.99 -7.85 -23.04
CA VAL A 42 12.23 -7.37 -24.22
C VAL A 42 12.41 -5.87 -24.40
N CYS A 43 12.24 -5.08 -23.34
CA CYS A 43 12.38 -3.62 -23.39
C CYS A 43 13.82 -3.18 -23.72
N ALA A 44 14.84 -3.94 -23.30
CA ALA A 44 16.25 -3.66 -23.63
C ALA A 44 16.59 -4.02 -25.09
N LEU A 45 15.99 -5.08 -25.64
CA LEU A 45 16.27 -5.56 -27.00
C LEU A 45 15.48 -4.80 -28.09
N LEU A 46 14.30 -4.25 -27.81
CA LEU A 46 13.55 -3.47 -28.80
C LEU A 46 14.36 -2.30 -29.41
N PRO A 47 15.05 -1.45 -28.61
CA PRO A 47 15.96 -0.44 -29.14
C PRO A 47 17.13 -0.99 -29.97
N VAL A 48 17.62 -2.19 -29.64
CA VAL A 48 18.69 -2.86 -30.40
C VAL A 48 18.20 -3.17 -31.82
N PHE A 49 16.97 -3.65 -31.98
CA PHE A 49 16.40 -3.86 -33.30
C PHE A 49 16.19 -2.55 -34.08
N ASN A 50 15.86 -1.44 -33.42
CA ASN A 50 15.86 -0.13 -34.07
C ASN A 50 17.24 0.28 -34.61
N VAL A 51 18.32 -0.07 -33.90
CA VAL A 51 19.71 0.14 -34.38
C VAL A 51 19.98 -0.73 -35.62
N ILE A 52 19.59 -2.00 -35.59
CA ILE A 52 19.77 -2.92 -36.72
C ILE A 52 18.97 -2.45 -37.95
N GLU A 53 17.70 -2.06 -37.78
CA GLU A 53 16.88 -1.55 -38.88
C GLU A 53 17.42 -0.22 -39.43
N ARG A 54 17.97 0.67 -38.59
CA ARG A 54 18.65 1.89 -39.07
C ARG A 54 19.93 1.57 -39.83
N ALA A 55 20.73 0.61 -39.35
CA ALA A 55 21.90 0.14 -40.10
C ALA A 55 21.50 -0.49 -41.44
N ARG A 56 20.40 -1.26 -41.46
CA ARG A 56 19.88 -1.85 -42.70
C ARG A 56 19.38 -0.77 -43.67
N ARG A 57 18.72 0.28 -43.17
CA ARG A 57 18.34 1.44 -44.00
C ARG A 57 19.56 2.06 -44.68
N ARG A 58 20.67 2.23 -43.94
CA ARG A 58 21.92 2.78 -44.49
C ARG A 58 22.54 1.88 -45.56
N ALA A 59 22.52 0.57 -45.34
CA ALA A 59 23.18 -0.40 -46.21
C ALA A 59 22.33 -0.82 -47.44
N VAL A 60 21.00 -0.93 -47.29
CA VAL A 60 20.08 -1.57 -48.26
C VAL A 60 18.91 -0.67 -48.66
N GLY A 61 18.69 0.45 -47.98
CA GLY A 61 17.60 1.38 -48.28
C GLY A 61 16.21 0.97 -47.78
N ILE A 62 16.09 -0.22 -47.14
CA ILE A 62 14.82 -0.77 -46.62
C ILE A 62 14.96 -1.03 -45.12
N ALA A 63 13.95 -0.65 -44.34
CA ALA A 63 13.91 -0.89 -42.90
C ALA A 63 12.48 -0.81 -42.38
N LEU A 64 12.17 -1.63 -41.36
CA LEU A 64 10.93 -1.48 -40.60
C LEU A 64 10.92 -0.16 -39.82
N ALA A 65 9.73 0.40 -39.62
CA ALA A 65 9.55 1.51 -38.69
C ALA A 65 9.83 1.04 -37.24
N PRO A 66 10.25 1.94 -36.33
CA PRO A 66 10.45 1.59 -34.94
C PRO A 66 9.19 1.03 -34.27
N ALA A 67 9.37 0.14 -33.30
CA ALA A 67 8.30 -0.29 -32.41
C ALA A 67 7.79 0.89 -31.55
N LEU A 68 6.60 0.74 -30.96
CA LEU A 68 6.11 1.70 -29.96
C LEU A 68 7.06 1.75 -28.76
N ALA A 69 7.17 2.93 -28.15
CA ALA A 69 8.00 3.10 -26.97
C ALA A 69 7.49 2.20 -25.83
N SER A 70 8.42 1.54 -25.14
CA SER A 70 8.09 0.62 -24.06
C SER A 70 9.02 0.78 -22.86
N ALA A 71 8.47 0.55 -21.67
CA ALA A 71 9.16 0.53 -20.40
C ALA A 71 8.51 -0.54 -19.51
N PRO A 72 9.25 -1.16 -18.56
CA PRO A 72 8.64 -2.06 -17.60
C PRO A 72 7.42 -1.41 -16.93
N ARG A 73 6.25 -2.06 -17.02
CA ARG A 73 4.97 -1.55 -16.47
C ARG A 73 4.51 -0.20 -17.06
N GLY A 74 5.10 0.26 -18.15
CA GLY A 74 4.77 1.52 -18.80
C GLY A 74 5.10 2.78 -17.98
N GLU A 75 5.97 2.67 -16.98
CA GLU A 75 6.30 3.77 -16.08
C GLU A 75 6.93 4.96 -16.85
N GLY A 76 6.41 6.15 -16.60
CA GLY A 76 6.89 7.39 -17.23
C GLY A 76 6.47 7.57 -18.69
N LEU A 77 5.73 6.63 -19.29
CA LEU A 77 5.24 6.75 -20.66
C LEU A 77 3.93 7.57 -20.75
N PRO A 78 3.74 8.37 -21.82
CA PRO A 78 2.48 9.06 -22.06
C PRO A 78 1.37 8.06 -22.40
N SER A 79 0.12 8.49 -22.23
CA SER A 79 -1.02 7.64 -22.55
C SER A 79 -1.14 7.36 -24.04
N VAL A 80 -1.43 6.11 -24.41
CA VAL A 80 -1.53 5.63 -25.80
C VAL A 80 -2.99 5.51 -26.22
N SER A 81 -3.28 5.91 -27.46
CA SER A 81 -4.63 5.79 -28.05
C SER A 81 -4.82 4.44 -28.74
N VAL A 82 -6.06 3.96 -28.84
CA VAL A 82 -6.36 2.73 -29.60
C VAL A 82 -5.97 2.88 -31.09
N GLY A 83 -6.12 4.08 -31.66
CA GLY A 83 -5.77 4.35 -33.06
C GLY A 83 -4.28 4.19 -33.37
N SER A 84 -3.39 4.40 -32.40
CA SER A 84 -1.93 4.17 -32.58
C SER A 84 -1.53 2.70 -32.59
N LEU A 85 -2.45 1.80 -32.22
CA LEU A 85 -2.21 0.35 -32.25
C LEU A 85 -2.47 -0.24 -33.65
N VAL A 86 -3.36 0.40 -34.43
CA VAL A 86 -3.75 0.00 -35.79
C VAL A 86 -2.59 0.22 -36.79
N GLY A 87 -2.41 -0.67 -37.77
CA GLY A 87 -1.41 -0.53 -38.84
C GLY A 87 0.02 -0.98 -38.46
N SER A 88 0.16 -2.12 -37.79
CA SER A 88 1.46 -2.63 -37.27
C SER A 88 2.36 -3.29 -38.32
N GLU A 89 1.85 -3.53 -39.52
CA GLU A 89 2.50 -4.35 -40.55
C GLU A 89 3.84 -3.78 -41.04
N SER A 90 4.02 -2.45 -41.01
CA SER A 90 5.27 -1.81 -41.43
C SER A 90 6.25 -1.48 -40.29
N ARG A 91 5.95 -1.87 -39.05
CA ARG A 91 6.80 -1.61 -37.86
C ARG A 91 7.38 -2.89 -37.27
N LEU A 92 8.48 -2.73 -36.53
CA LEU A 92 8.99 -3.79 -35.67
C LEU A 92 7.87 -4.26 -34.72
N PRO A 93 7.70 -5.57 -34.51
CA PRO A 93 6.75 -6.06 -33.53
C PRO A 93 7.16 -5.56 -32.13
N GLY A 94 6.27 -4.86 -31.44
CA GLY A 94 6.53 -4.30 -30.12
C GLY A 94 5.86 -5.08 -29.00
N VAL A 95 5.95 -4.55 -27.78
CA VAL A 95 5.30 -5.14 -26.60
C VAL A 95 3.77 -5.17 -26.70
N GLU A 96 3.16 -4.31 -27.53
CA GLU A 96 1.72 -4.32 -27.76
C GLU A 96 1.22 -5.65 -28.34
N GLU A 97 2.05 -6.31 -29.16
CA GLU A 97 1.71 -7.60 -29.75
C GLU A 97 1.72 -8.73 -28.70
N LEU A 98 2.55 -8.61 -27.66
CA LEU A 98 2.54 -9.50 -26.49
C LEU A 98 1.28 -9.30 -25.66
N GLU A 99 0.86 -8.04 -25.50
CA GLU A 99 -0.38 -7.69 -24.80
C GLU A 99 -1.62 -8.19 -25.56
N PHE A 100 -1.63 -8.13 -26.89
CA PHE A 100 -2.73 -8.70 -27.69
C PHE A 100 -2.77 -10.23 -27.62
N ALA A 101 -1.59 -10.86 -27.55
CA ALA A 101 -1.45 -12.30 -27.43
C ALA A 101 -1.92 -12.85 -26.08
N ALA A 102 -1.62 -12.14 -24.97
CA ALA A 102 -2.01 -12.52 -23.62
C ALA A 102 -3.37 -11.93 -23.17
N GLY A 103 -3.91 -10.98 -23.93
CA GLY A 103 -5.17 -10.30 -23.64
C GLY A 103 -6.39 -11.21 -23.71
N THR A 104 -7.45 -10.87 -22.98
CA THR A 104 -8.70 -11.64 -23.00
C THR A 104 -9.40 -11.52 -24.35
N ILE A 105 -10.00 -12.62 -24.82
CA ILE A 105 -10.77 -12.65 -26.06
C ILE A 105 -12.18 -12.12 -25.80
N GLY A 106 -12.63 -11.18 -26.63
CA GLY A 106 -13.98 -10.64 -26.58
C GLY A 106 -15.04 -11.62 -27.09
N THR A 107 -16.25 -11.47 -26.57
CA THR A 107 -17.45 -12.19 -27.02
C THR A 107 -18.43 -11.26 -27.70
N ASP A 108 -19.14 -11.73 -28.72
CA ASP A 108 -20.26 -11.01 -29.31
C ASP A 108 -21.50 -11.02 -28.41
N SER A 109 -22.60 -10.41 -28.86
CA SER A 109 -23.87 -10.36 -28.13
C SER A 109 -24.50 -11.74 -27.90
N ASP A 110 -24.11 -12.74 -28.69
CA ASP A 110 -24.60 -14.12 -28.60
C ASP A 110 -23.66 -15.01 -27.76
N GLY A 111 -22.60 -14.43 -27.19
CA GLY A 111 -21.61 -15.12 -26.35
C GLY A 111 -20.57 -15.93 -27.13
N LYS A 112 -20.48 -15.79 -28.46
CA LYS A 112 -19.43 -16.44 -29.26
C LYS A 112 -18.13 -15.66 -29.20
N LEU A 113 -17.01 -16.38 -29.17
CA LEU A 113 -15.68 -15.78 -29.21
C LEU A 113 -15.50 -15.03 -30.55
N THR A 114 -15.27 -13.73 -30.46
CA THR A 114 -14.98 -12.89 -31.63
C THR A 114 -13.55 -13.08 -32.11
N GLY A 115 -12.63 -13.37 -31.18
CA GLY A 115 -11.20 -13.29 -31.43
C GLY A 115 -10.60 -11.92 -31.14
N ALA A 116 -11.39 -10.86 -30.96
CA ALA A 116 -10.84 -9.55 -30.66
C ALA A 116 -10.15 -9.55 -29.28
N ALA A 117 -8.95 -8.96 -29.16
CA ALA A 117 -8.35 -8.74 -27.84
C ALA A 117 -9.07 -7.57 -27.16
N LEU A 118 -9.51 -7.81 -25.92
CA LEU A 118 -10.05 -6.80 -25.05
C LEU A 118 -8.90 -6.13 -24.30
N LEU A 119 -8.67 -4.86 -24.60
CA LEU A 119 -7.74 -4.02 -23.86
C LEU A 119 -8.55 -3.09 -22.97
N ALA A 120 -8.37 -3.22 -21.66
CA ALA A 120 -8.99 -2.33 -20.69
C ALA A 120 -8.06 -1.14 -20.44
N GLY A 121 -8.59 0.09 -20.35
CA GLY A 121 -7.82 1.20 -19.77
C GLY A 121 -7.38 0.88 -18.33
N THR A 122 -6.49 1.70 -17.77
CA THR A 122 -6.15 1.72 -16.34
C THR A 122 -7.38 1.42 -15.48
N VAL A 123 -7.43 0.29 -14.79
CA VAL A 123 -8.48 0.01 -13.79
C VAL A 123 -7.87 0.18 -12.42
N THR A 124 -8.21 1.26 -11.73
CA THR A 124 -8.02 1.29 -10.27
C THR A 124 -9.08 0.37 -9.69
N LEU A 125 -8.71 -0.84 -9.30
CA LEU A 125 -9.64 -1.82 -8.71
C LEU A 125 -10.14 -1.28 -7.38
N PHE A 126 -9.24 -0.77 -6.54
CA PHE A 126 -9.50 -0.03 -5.31
C PHE A 126 -8.16 0.50 -4.77
N ALA A 127 -8.21 1.49 -3.88
CA ALA A 127 -7.03 1.98 -3.19
C ALA A 127 -7.12 1.61 -1.71
N PHE A 128 -6.31 0.64 -1.28
CA PHE A 128 -6.19 0.31 0.14
C PHE A 128 -4.84 0.77 0.65
N ARG A 129 -4.75 1.14 1.93
CA ARG A 129 -3.51 1.64 2.51
C ARG A 129 -2.92 0.54 3.36
N ASP A 130 -1.67 0.18 3.07
CA ASP A 130 -0.93 -0.84 3.82
C ASP A 130 0.20 -0.17 4.59
N GLU A 131 0.30 -0.49 5.88
CA GLU A 131 1.37 -0.08 6.78
C GLU A 131 2.76 -0.49 6.25
N LYS A 132 2.87 -1.61 5.51
CA LYS A 132 4.13 -2.07 4.92
C LYS A 132 4.60 -1.24 3.72
N HIS A 133 3.67 -0.60 3.01
CA HIS A 133 3.94 0.08 1.74
C HIS A 133 3.89 1.61 1.85
N GLY A 134 3.70 2.15 3.06
CA GLY A 134 3.86 3.59 3.36
C GLY A 134 2.84 4.52 2.68
N GLY A 135 1.70 4.00 2.19
CA GLY A 135 0.76 4.83 1.45
C GLY A 135 -0.45 4.13 0.85
N GLU A 136 -1.16 4.87 0.01
CA GLU A 136 -2.34 4.42 -0.74
C GLU A 136 -1.91 3.50 -1.88
N VAL A 137 -1.98 2.19 -1.62
CA VAL A 137 -1.84 1.16 -2.64
C VAL A 137 -3.12 1.13 -3.44
N ALA A 138 -3.19 2.03 -4.42
CA ALA A 138 -4.10 1.84 -5.53
C ALA A 138 -3.68 0.56 -6.23
N VAL A 139 -4.51 -0.48 -6.15
CA VAL A 139 -4.43 -1.63 -7.05
C VAL A 139 -4.84 -1.09 -8.42
N ARG A 140 -3.90 -0.41 -9.07
CA ARG A 140 -4.02 0.05 -10.43
C ARG A 140 -3.61 -1.12 -11.28
N VAL A 141 -4.52 -1.57 -12.12
CA VAL A 141 -4.19 -2.44 -13.25
C VAL A 141 -4.08 -1.54 -14.48
N PRO A 142 -2.88 -0.98 -14.77
CA PRO A 142 -2.47 -0.70 -16.13
C PRO A 142 -1.19 -1.45 -16.41
N THR A 143 -1.35 -2.55 -17.10
CA THR A 143 -0.24 -3.42 -17.42
C THR A 143 -0.02 -3.34 -18.91
N TYR A 144 0.39 -2.16 -19.33
CA TYR A 144 0.87 -1.95 -20.67
C TYR A 144 2.32 -1.55 -20.54
N ASP A 145 3.20 -2.41 -21.02
CA ASP A 145 4.62 -2.07 -21.19
C ASP A 145 4.78 -0.84 -22.11
N PHE A 146 3.74 -0.37 -22.81
CA PHE A 146 3.72 0.82 -23.66
C PHE A 146 2.99 2.05 -23.07
N GLY A 147 2.58 2.02 -21.80
CA GLY A 147 1.93 3.15 -21.11
C GLY A 147 0.39 3.09 -21.07
N PRO A 148 -0.27 3.98 -20.30
CA PRO A 148 -1.71 3.86 -20.01
C PRO A 148 -2.59 4.01 -21.26
N LEU A 149 -3.55 3.12 -21.47
CA LEU A 149 -4.55 3.28 -22.54
C LEU A 149 -5.62 4.31 -22.17
N THR A 150 -5.84 5.29 -23.05
CA THR A 150 -6.80 6.39 -22.82
C THR A 150 -8.27 5.95 -22.84
N VAL A 151 -8.60 4.86 -23.54
CA VAL A 151 -9.98 4.34 -23.70
C VAL A 151 -9.93 2.81 -23.84
N SER A 152 -10.93 2.11 -23.30
CA SER A 152 -11.13 0.66 -23.55
C SER A 152 -11.76 0.41 -24.92
N GLY A 153 -11.31 -0.61 -25.65
CA GLY A 153 -11.90 -0.96 -26.94
C GLY A 153 -11.50 -2.37 -27.41
N THR A 154 -12.14 -2.83 -28.48
CA THR A 154 -11.72 -3.99 -29.26
C THR A 154 -10.72 -3.55 -30.33
N VAL A 155 -9.66 -4.33 -30.51
CA VAL A 155 -8.72 -4.16 -31.61
C VAL A 155 -8.93 -5.35 -32.54
N GLU A 156 -9.70 -5.21 -33.61
CA GLU A 156 -10.01 -6.34 -34.50
C GLU A 156 -8.93 -6.52 -35.59
N ASP A 157 -8.50 -5.43 -36.23
CA ASP A 157 -7.63 -5.50 -37.42
C ASP A 157 -6.13 -5.67 -37.11
N ALA A 158 -5.65 -5.31 -35.92
CA ALA A 158 -4.21 -5.40 -35.62
C ALA A 158 -3.74 -6.83 -35.31
N ILE A 159 -4.65 -7.78 -35.09
CA ILE A 159 -4.31 -9.04 -34.43
C ILE A 159 -4.09 -10.22 -35.37
N ASP A 160 -4.71 -10.23 -36.56
CA ASP A 160 -4.45 -11.31 -37.53
C ASP A 160 -3.05 -11.22 -38.15
N ALA A 161 -2.37 -10.08 -38.03
CA ALA A 161 -0.98 -9.86 -38.41
C ALA A 161 0.00 -9.84 -37.20
N GLY A 162 -0.43 -10.38 -36.05
CA GLY A 162 0.32 -10.39 -34.78
C GLY A 162 1.03 -11.72 -34.47
N LEU A 163 1.44 -11.91 -33.22
CA LEU A 163 2.11 -13.15 -32.75
C LEU A 163 1.17 -14.36 -32.63
N PHE A 164 -0.13 -14.10 -32.54
CA PHE A 164 -1.18 -15.11 -32.54
C PHE A 164 -2.30 -14.65 -33.47
N THR A 165 -2.67 -15.50 -34.43
CA THR A 165 -3.86 -15.23 -35.26
C THR A 165 -5.14 -15.31 -34.43
N THR A 166 -6.24 -14.75 -34.94
CA THR A 166 -7.56 -14.90 -34.31
C THR A 166 -7.94 -16.36 -34.07
N ASP A 167 -7.70 -17.24 -35.05
CA ASP A 167 -8.03 -18.66 -34.94
C ASP A 167 -7.16 -19.35 -33.88
N GLN A 168 -5.86 -19.06 -33.82
CA GLN A 168 -4.97 -19.62 -32.79
C GLN A 168 -5.34 -19.17 -31.37
N ARG A 169 -5.88 -17.95 -31.20
CA ARG A 169 -6.37 -17.49 -29.90
C ARG A 169 -7.68 -18.16 -29.53
N LYS A 170 -8.60 -18.33 -30.48
CA LYS A 170 -9.83 -19.11 -30.27
C LYS A 170 -9.49 -20.55 -29.90
N ASP A 171 -8.60 -21.20 -30.63
CA ASP A 171 -8.12 -22.54 -30.35
C ASP A 171 -7.44 -22.62 -28.97
N ALA A 172 -6.60 -21.63 -28.61
CA ALA A 172 -5.99 -21.56 -27.28
C ALA A 172 -7.03 -21.40 -26.17
N ALA A 173 -8.12 -20.66 -26.40
CA ALA A 173 -9.19 -20.44 -25.43
C ALA A 173 -10.15 -21.64 -25.33
N GLU A 174 -10.38 -22.37 -26.42
CA GLU A 174 -11.32 -23.49 -26.47
C GLU A 174 -10.65 -24.83 -26.14
N SER A 175 -9.47 -25.09 -26.68
CA SER A 175 -8.76 -26.37 -26.58
C SER A 175 -7.60 -26.36 -25.58
N GLY A 176 -7.13 -25.17 -25.19
CA GLY A 176 -5.97 -25.03 -24.31
C GLY A 176 -4.65 -25.44 -24.98
N VAL A 177 -4.53 -25.46 -26.30
CA VAL A 177 -3.25 -25.67 -26.99
C VAL A 177 -3.22 -24.82 -28.25
N ALA A 178 -2.16 -24.04 -28.45
CA ALA A 178 -1.91 -23.33 -29.71
C ALA A 178 -0.40 -23.19 -29.95
N GLU A 179 0.02 -23.38 -31.20
CA GLU A 179 1.40 -23.13 -31.61
C GLU A 179 1.63 -21.62 -31.80
N LEU A 180 2.63 -21.08 -31.10
CA LEU A 180 3.01 -19.67 -31.14
C LEU A 180 4.01 -19.42 -32.26
N GLY A 181 3.80 -18.36 -33.04
CA GLY A 181 4.82 -17.85 -33.97
C GLY A 181 5.97 -17.16 -33.22
N THR A 182 7.20 -17.24 -33.73
CA THR A 182 8.33 -16.52 -33.11
C THR A 182 8.27 -15.02 -33.41
N TRP A 183 8.79 -14.19 -32.51
CA TRP A 183 8.90 -12.75 -32.74
C TRP A 183 9.77 -12.44 -33.94
N THR A 184 10.87 -13.19 -34.10
CA THR A 184 11.76 -13.10 -35.27
C THR A 184 11.07 -13.49 -36.57
N GLY A 185 10.17 -14.49 -36.52
CA GLY A 185 9.36 -14.93 -37.65
C GLY A 185 8.43 -13.83 -38.11
N LEU A 186 7.70 -13.21 -37.18
CA LEU A 186 6.80 -12.09 -37.47
C LEU A 186 7.56 -10.89 -38.06
N ARG A 187 8.71 -10.51 -37.47
CA ARG A 187 9.57 -9.45 -38.02
C ARG A 187 10.05 -9.76 -39.43
N SER A 188 10.36 -11.02 -39.72
CA SER A 188 10.83 -11.45 -41.05
C SER A 188 9.71 -11.38 -42.09
N ALA A 189 8.49 -11.79 -41.72
CA ALA A 189 7.31 -11.68 -42.58
C ALA A 189 7.01 -10.22 -42.95
N ARG A 190 6.91 -9.33 -41.95
CA ARG A 190 6.68 -7.88 -42.16
C ARG A 190 7.73 -7.24 -43.06
N ARG A 191 8.99 -7.67 -42.93
CA ARG A 191 10.07 -7.17 -43.79
C ARG A 191 9.93 -7.62 -45.23
N ALA A 192 9.45 -8.84 -45.49
CA ALA A 192 9.26 -9.36 -46.85
C ALA A 192 8.16 -8.61 -47.62
N GLU A 193 7.20 -8.02 -46.90
CA GLU A 193 6.09 -7.25 -47.47
C GLU A 193 6.44 -5.79 -47.80
N LEU A 194 7.64 -5.32 -47.43
CA LEU A 194 8.12 -3.98 -47.77
C LEU A 194 8.40 -3.90 -49.29
N THR A 195 7.40 -3.50 -50.05
CA THR A 195 7.39 -3.46 -51.53
C THR A 195 8.14 -2.26 -52.15
N THR A 196 9.12 -1.69 -51.44
CA THR A 196 9.86 -0.44 -51.76
C THR A 196 8.99 0.81 -51.79
N THR A 197 9.38 1.85 -51.04
CA THR A 197 9.16 3.27 -51.42
C THR A 197 9.78 4.23 -50.42
N SER A 198 11.03 4.58 -50.74
CA SER A 198 11.76 5.80 -50.41
C SER A 198 13.22 5.37 -50.57
N GLU A 199 13.69 5.28 -51.81
CA GLU A 199 15.12 5.04 -52.09
C GLU A 199 15.92 6.09 -51.32
N THR A 200 16.40 5.72 -50.14
CA THR A 200 17.46 6.47 -49.48
C THR A 200 18.72 6.06 -50.22
N VAL A 201 19.02 6.81 -51.28
CA VAL A 201 20.29 6.75 -52.01
C VAL A 201 21.40 6.80 -50.95
N SER A 202 22.20 5.74 -50.83
CA SER A 202 23.26 5.66 -49.82
C SER A 202 24.23 6.84 -49.97
N LEU A 203 24.84 7.31 -48.89
CA LEU A 203 25.77 8.44 -48.96
C LEU A 203 26.96 8.12 -49.88
N SER A 204 27.42 6.88 -49.89
CA SER A 204 28.41 6.36 -50.84
C SER A 204 27.96 6.49 -52.29
N SER A 205 26.71 6.17 -52.63
CA SER A 205 26.21 6.30 -54.00
C SER A 205 26.08 7.76 -54.44
N VAL A 206 25.74 8.68 -53.52
CA VAL A 206 25.78 10.13 -53.77
C VAL A 206 27.21 10.59 -54.07
N LEU A 207 28.19 10.19 -53.24
CA LEU A 207 29.60 10.55 -53.44
C LEU A 207 30.18 9.91 -54.70
N ASP A 208 29.75 8.69 -55.05
CA ASP A 208 30.22 7.97 -56.23
C ASP A 208 29.88 8.70 -57.54
N GLY A 209 28.73 9.39 -57.59
CA GLY A 209 28.31 10.24 -58.69
C GLY A 209 29.11 11.55 -58.84
N LEU A 210 29.96 11.90 -57.87
CA LEU A 210 30.79 13.11 -57.90
C LEU A 210 32.20 12.82 -58.43
N SER A 211 32.83 13.83 -59.05
CA SER A 211 34.19 13.79 -59.59
C SER A 211 35.02 14.99 -59.11
N VAL A 212 36.33 14.98 -59.40
CA VAL A 212 37.21 16.12 -59.10
C VAL A 212 36.84 17.39 -59.87
N SER A 213 36.00 17.29 -60.92
CA SER A 213 35.47 18.42 -61.69
C SER A 213 34.08 18.89 -61.23
N SER A 214 33.47 18.21 -60.25
CA SER A 214 32.20 18.65 -59.66
C SER A 214 32.38 19.98 -58.92
N ALA A 215 31.33 20.82 -58.92
CA ALA A 215 31.33 22.05 -58.15
C ALA A 215 31.56 21.75 -56.66
N SER A 216 32.37 22.58 -55.98
CA SER A 216 32.69 22.38 -54.56
C SER A 216 31.42 22.18 -53.72
N SER A 217 30.38 22.99 -53.93
CA SER A 217 29.09 22.89 -53.21
C SER A 217 28.35 21.56 -53.38
N ALA A 218 28.63 20.79 -54.44
CA ALA A 218 28.03 19.46 -54.63
C ALA A 218 28.44 18.44 -53.56
N PHE A 219 29.51 18.71 -52.82
CA PHE A 219 29.97 17.88 -51.70
C PHE A 219 29.35 18.25 -50.35
N ASP A 220 28.64 19.39 -50.24
CA ASP A 220 28.00 19.85 -48.99
C ASP A 220 26.97 18.83 -48.43
N PRO A 221 26.12 18.19 -49.26
CA PRO A 221 25.18 17.17 -48.78
C PRO A 221 25.87 15.92 -48.24
N VAL A 222 27.00 15.53 -48.84
CA VAL A 222 27.79 14.36 -48.38
C VAL A 222 28.48 14.67 -47.06
N ALA A 223 29.06 15.87 -46.92
CA ALA A 223 29.69 16.30 -45.67
C ALA A 223 28.69 16.37 -44.51
N SER A 224 27.53 16.99 -44.76
CA SER A 224 26.46 17.13 -43.75
C SER A 224 25.83 15.78 -43.41
N GLY A 225 25.56 14.95 -44.43
CA GLY A 225 25.05 13.60 -44.23
C GLY A 225 26.02 12.71 -43.45
N ALA A 226 27.32 12.75 -43.77
CA ALA A 226 28.34 12.01 -43.03
C ALA A 226 28.42 12.46 -41.55
N ALA A 227 28.33 13.76 -41.27
CA ALA A 227 28.28 14.26 -39.89
C ALA A 227 27.04 13.75 -39.12
N ILE A 228 25.86 13.74 -39.77
CA ILE A 228 24.64 13.18 -39.18
C ILE A 228 24.81 11.68 -38.91
N ARG A 229 25.33 10.90 -39.87
CA ARG A 229 25.56 9.46 -39.70
C ARG A 229 26.59 9.15 -38.62
N GLN A 230 27.63 9.98 -38.47
CA GLN A 230 28.57 9.87 -37.36
C GLN A 230 27.84 9.99 -36.02
N SER A 231 27.03 11.04 -35.83
CA SER A 231 26.26 11.23 -34.60
C SER A 231 25.27 10.09 -34.36
N GLU A 232 24.58 9.61 -35.40
CA GLU A 232 23.69 8.45 -35.31
C GLU A 232 24.44 7.19 -34.86
N CYS A 233 25.59 6.86 -35.46
CA CYS A 233 26.38 5.69 -35.09
C CYS A 233 26.86 5.76 -33.63
N LEU A 234 27.23 6.94 -33.13
CA LEU A 234 27.62 7.13 -31.73
C LEU A 234 26.43 6.97 -30.77
N ALA A 235 25.25 7.48 -31.14
CA ALA A 235 24.02 7.27 -30.37
C ALA A 235 23.62 5.79 -30.37
N ASP A 236 23.69 5.12 -31.53
CA ASP A 236 23.40 3.69 -31.69
C ASP A 236 24.34 2.84 -30.84
N ARG A 237 25.63 3.19 -30.81
CA ARG A 237 26.61 2.57 -29.92
C ARG A 237 26.20 2.68 -28.45
N SER A 238 25.76 3.85 -27.99
CA SER A 238 25.31 3.99 -26.59
C SER A 238 24.10 3.12 -26.28
N VAL A 239 23.17 2.96 -27.23
CA VAL A 239 22.01 2.06 -27.08
C VAL A 239 22.45 0.61 -26.94
N LEU A 240 23.40 0.15 -27.76
CA LEU A 240 23.90 -1.23 -27.67
C LEU A 240 24.63 -1.52 -26.36
N LEU A 241 25.42 -0.56 -25.86
CA LEU A 241 26.13 -0.69 -24.59
C LEU A 241 25.18 -0.66 -23.38
N ASP A 242 24.16 0.19 -23.40
CA ASP A 242 23.11 0.20 -22.37
C ASP A 242 22.32 -1.12 -22.37
N ALA A 243 21.93 -1.61 -23.55
CA ALA A 243 21.27 -2.89 -23.69
C ALA A 243 22.13 -4.04 -23.18
N LYS A 244 23.45 -4.05 -23.47
CA LYS A 244 24.41 -5.05 -22.97
C LYS A 244 24.41 -5.12 -21.44
N THR A 245 24.46 -3.98 -20.76
CA THR A 245 24.42 -3.93 -19.30
C THR A 245 23.12 -4.52 -18.78
N LYS A 246 21.98 -4.04 -19.31
CA LYS A 246 20.64 -4.46 -18.86
C LYS A 246 20.39 -5.95 -19.05
N VAL A 247 20.67 -6.50 -20.24
CA VAL A 247 20.44 -7.94 -20.50
C VAL A 247 21.45 -8.80 -19.74
N GLY A 248 22.68 -8.32 -19.51
CA GLY A 248 23.68 -9.01 -18.70
C GLY A 248 23.26 -9.14 -17.23
N GLU A 249 22.66 -8.10 -16.66
CA GLU A 249 22.07 -8.13 -15.30
C GLU A 249 20.93 -9.15 -15.18
N GLN A 250 20.20 -9.40 -16.28
CA GLN A 250 19.14 -10.42 -16.34
C GLN A 250 19.65 -11.84 -16.64
N GLY A 251 20.97 -12.04 -16.71
CA GLY A 251 21.56 -13.36 -16.96
C GLY A 251 21.56 -13.79 -18.43
N ALA A 252 21.56 -12.84 -19.37
CA ALA A 252 21.72 -13.14 -20.78
C ALA A 252 22.99 -13.96 -21.09
N THR A 253 22.93 -14.72 -22.18
CA THR A 253 24.04 -15.56 -22.62
C THR A 253 25.29 -14.73 -22.99
N PRO A 254 26.50 -15.28 -22.80
CA PRO A 254 27.73 -14.62 -23.25
C PRO A 254 27.70 -14.27 -24.73
N GLU A 255 27.11 -15.12 -25.57
CA GLU A 255 27.00 -14.92 -27.01
C GLU A 255 26.24 -13.63 -27.36
N LEU A 256 25.13 -13.35 -26.68
CA LEU A 256 24.36 -12.12 -26.87
C LEU A 256 25.15 -10.88 -26.40
N THR A 257 25.73 -10.93 -25.21
CA THR A 257 26.48 -9.78 -24.66
C THR A 257 27.75 -9.47 -25.47
N ASP A 258 28.42 -10.49 -26.02
CA ASP A 258 29.56 -10.36 -26.92
C ASP A 258 29.14 -9.85 -28.31
N ALA A 259 27.98 -10.27 -28.83
CA ALA A 259 27.44 -9.75 -30.07
C ALA A 259 27.10 -8.25 -29.97
N LEU A 260 26.49 -7.83 -28.84
CA LEU A 260 26.21 -6.42 -28.54
C LEU A 260 27.50 -5.59 -28.49
N GLN A 261 28.55 -6.10 -27.83
CA GLN A 261 29.85 -5.43 -27.75
C GLN A 261 30.49 -5.29 -29.13
N ARG A 262 30.57 -6.38 -29.91
CA ARG A 262 31.19 -6.37 -31.25
C ARG A 262 30.46 -5.43 -32.21
N ALA A 263 29.13 -5.39 -32.15
CA ALA A 263 28.34 -4.46 -32.94
C ALA A 263 28.56 -2.99 -32.50
N ALA A 264 28.68 -2.74 -31.19
CA ALA A 264 29.00 -1.41 -30.66
C ALA A 264 30.38 -0.92 -31.13
N ASP A 265 31.37 -1.81 -31.18
CA ASP A 265 32.71 -1.52 -31.69
C ASP A 265 32.71 -1.30 -33.21
N SER A 266 31.92 -2.08 -33.96
CA SER A 266 31.70 -1.90 -35.41
C SER A 266 31.03 -0.54 -35.73
N LEU A 267 30.07 -0.09 -34.91
CA LEU A 267 29.48 1.24 -35.02
C LEU A 267 30.46 2.36 -34.66
N GLN A 268 31.36 2.15 -33.69
CA GLN A 268 32.43 3.09 -33.37
C GLN A 268 33.40 3.28 -34.55
N ALA A 269 33.76 2.18 -35.21
CA ALA A 269 34.60 2.22 -36.41
C ALA A 269 33.89 2.98 -37.54
N SER A 270 32.61 2.68 -37.78
CA SER A 270 31.79 3.37 -38.79
C SER A 270 31.66 4.88 -38.49
N ALA A 271 31.44 5.26 -37.23
CA ALA A 271 31.40 6.66 -36.81
C ALA A 271 32.72 7.39 -37.06
N THR A 272 33.85 6.71 -36.85
CA THR A 272 35.18 7.25 -37.12
C THR A 272 35.37 7.52 -38.61
N ASP A 273 34.96 6.58 -39.47
CA ASP A 273 35.05 6.72 -40.92
C ASP A 273 34.12 7.83 -41.45
N TYR A 274 32.87 7.92 -40.96
CA TYR A 274 31.97 9.04 -41.29
C TYR A 274 32.54 10.39 -40.84
N GLY A 275 33.11 10.46 -39.63
CA GLY A 275 33.75 11.67 -39.11
C GLY A 275 34.96 12.10 -39.94
N ALA A 276 35.76 11.14 -40.40
CA ALA A 276 36.89 11.41 -41.31
C ALA A 276 36.41 11.96 -42.65
N VAL A 277 35.34 11.40 -43.23
CA VAL A 277 34.73 11.90 -44.49
C VAL A 277 34.15 13.29 -44.29
N ALA A 278 33.38 13.51 -43.21
CA ALA A 278 32.80 14.81 -42.89
C ALA A 278 33.88 15.89 -42.77
N THR A 279 34.95 15.60 -42.03
CA THR A 279 36.09 16.52 -41.81
C THR A 279 36.85 16.79 -43.11
N ALA A 280 37.15 15.77 -43.90
CA ALA A 280 37.87 15.92 -45.16
C ALA A 280 37.09 16.69 -46.23
N LEU A 281 35.76 16.70 -46.12
CA LEU A 281 34.86 17.48 -46.97
C LEU A 281 34.49 18.85 -46.37
N GLN A 282 35.08 19.26 -45.24
CA GLN A 282 34.96 20.64 -44.77
C GLN A 282 35.88 21.58 -45.57
N PRO A 283 35.51 22.86 -45.76
CA PRO A 283 36.40 23.85 -46.36
C PRO A 283 37.64 24.11 -45.48
N PRO A 284 38.86 24.22 -46.04
CA PRO A 284 39.21 24.07 -47.46
C PRO A 284 39.35 22.59 -47.89
N ARG A 285 38.64 22.21 -48.95
CA ARG A 285 38.50 20.82 -49.45
C ARG A 285 39.71 20.36 -50.27
N THR A 286 40.87 20.24 -49.65
CA THR A 286 42.12 19.89 -50.34
C THR A 286 42.14 18.45 -50.88
N VAL A 287 41.39 17.53 -50.26
CA VAL A 287 41.39 16.10 -50.60
C VAL A 287 40.69 15.80 -51.94
N ILE A 288 39.69 16.60 -52.33
CA ILE A 288 38.95 16.41 -53.59
C ILE A 288 39.66 17.02 -54.81
N ALA A 289 40.78 17.72 -54.61
CA ALA A 289 41.60 18.29 -55.69
C ALA A 289 42.45 17.23 -56.43
N SER A 290 42.49 16.00 -55.93
CA SER A 290 43.22 14.88 -56.54
C SER A 290 42.32 13.66 -56.73
N VAL A 291 42.50 12.95 -57.85
CA VAL A 291 41.73 11.73 -58.17
C VAL A 291 41.97 10.65 -57.11
N SER A 292 43.20 10.50 -56.62
CA SER A 292 43.56 9.55 -55.57
C SER A 292 42.93 9.91 -54.21
N GLY A 293 42.90 11.20 -53.84
CA GLY A 293 42.26 11.66 -52.61
C GLY A 293 40.75 11.44 -52.61
N LEU A 294 40.07 11.80 -53.71
CA LEU A 294 38.64 11.52 -53.87
C LEU A 294 38.34 10.01 -53.88
N ALA A 295 39.16 9.20 -54.55
CA ALA A 295 39.03 7.74 -54.54
C ALA A 295 39.18 7.16 -53.13
N SER A 296 40.15 7.66 -52.34
CA SER A 296 40.32 7.26 -50.94
C SER A 296 39.10 7.61 -50.09
N LEU A 297 38.51 8.79 -50.27
CA LEU A 297 37.27 9.19 -49.57
C LEU A 297 36.08 8.32 -49.96
N LYS A 298 35.94 7.97 -51.24
CA LYS A 298 34.92 7.02 -51.72
C LYS A 298 35.09 5.66 -51.04
N THR A 299 36.31 5.15 -50.92
CA THR A 299 36.59 3.89 -50.22
C THR A 299 36.25 3.98 -48.73
N THR A 300 36.62 5.06 -48.04
CA THR A 300 36.29 5.26 -46.62
C THR A 300 34.78 5.34 -46.40
N LEU A 301 34.06 6.10 -47.23
CA LEU A 301 32.60 6.23 -47.10
C LEU A 301 31.87 4.92 -47.42
N ARG A 302 32.32 4.15 -48.41
CA ARG A 302 31.76 2.81 -48.67
C ARG A 302 31.96 1.86 -47.49
N ARG A 303 33.12 1.91 -46.84
CA ARG A 303 33.39 1.13 -45.62
C ARG A 303 32.49 1.54 -44.46
N ALA A 304 32.20 2.84 -44.33
CA ALA A 304 31.28 3.36 -43.31
C ALA A 304 29.80 2.98 -43.56
N ASP A 305 29.37 2.96 -44.83
CA ASP A 305 28.01 2.56 -45.24
C ASP A 305 27.79 1.04 -45.12
N SER A 306 28.81 0.23 -45.48
CA SER A 306 28.83 -1.22 -45.27
C SER A 306 30.28 -1.68 -44.98
N PRO A 307 30.61 -2.02 -43.73
CA PRO A 307 31.94 -2.52 -43.35
C PRO A 307 32.34 -3.87 -43.98
N GLY A 308 31.49 -4.46 -44.83
CA GLY A 308 31.68 -5.75 -45.48
C GLY A 308 31.30 -5.72 -46.96
N ILE A 309 30.30 -6.53 -47.34
CA ILE A 309 29.82 -6.62 -48.73
C ILE A 309 28.86 -5.44 -49.00
N PRO A 310 29.04 -4.67 -50.09
CA PRO A 310 28.10 -3.61 -50.45
C PRO A 310 26.66 -4.13 -50.55
N GLY A 311 25.71 -3.43 -49.93
CA GLY A 311 24.29 -3.84 -49.92
C GLY A 311 23.91 -4.87 -48.84
N GLN A 312 24.78 -5.12 -47.85
CA GLN A 312 24.51 -6.01 -46.72
C GLN A 312 24.88 -5.34 -45.39
N LEU A 313 24.32 -5.86 -44.28
CA LEU A 313 24.76 -5.48 -42.93
C LEU A 313 26.21 -5.93 -42.68
N SER A 314 26.90 -5.31 -41.73
CA SER A 314 28.20 -5.82 -41.28
C SER A 314 28.06 -7.22 -40.67
N ASN A 315 29.17 -7.97 -40.65
CA ASN A 315 29.18 -9.30 -40.02
C ASN A 315 28.79 -9.20 -38.54
N GLU A 316 29.27 -8.17 -37.83
CA GLU A 316 28.97 -7.97 -36.41
C GLU A 316 27.50 -7.65 -36.17
N LEU A 317 26.89 -6.80 -37.02
CA LEU A 317 25.45 -6.50 -36.92
C LEU A 317 24.59 -7.70 -37.33
N THR A 318 25.07 -8.54 -38.24
CA THR A 318 24.38 -9.78 -38.64
C THR A 318 24.42 -10.81 -37.50
N THR A 319 25.57 -10.99 -36.85
CA THR A 319 25.68 -11.82 -35.64
C THR A 319 24.78 -11.29 -34.53
N LEU A 320 24.75 -9.97 -34.31
CA LEU A 320 23.83 -9.36 -33.35
C LEU A 320 22.37 -9.62 -33.70
N ASP A 321 21.97 -9.51 -34.97
CA ASP A 321 20.59 -9.77 -35.40
C ASP A 321 20.14 -11.20 -35.06
N ILE A 322 21.05 -12.17 -35.17
CA ILE A 322 20.80 -13.58 -34.82
C ILE A 322 20.71 -13.76 -33.31
N GLU A 323 21.72 -13.33 -32.55
CA GLU A 323 21.77 -13.58 -31.11
C GLU A 323 20.72 -12.75 -30.33
N ALA A 324 20.49 -11.49 -30.72
CA ALA A 324 19.39 -10.70 -30.17
C ALA A 324 18.03 -11.28 -30.57
N GLY A 325 17.92 -11.87 -31.76
CA GLY A 325 16.73 -12.60 -32.21
C GLY A 325 16.39 -13.77 -31.31
N LYS A 326 17.38 -14.63 -31.00
CA LYS A 326 17.20 -15.75 -30.06
C LYS A 326 16.79 -15.27 -28.67
N GLY A 327 17.51 -14.28 -28.12
CA GLY A 327 17.19 -13.74 -26.79
C GLY A 327 15.79 -13.12 -26.73
N MET A 328 15.34 -12.47 -27.82
CA MET A 328 13.98 -11.94 -27.92
C MET A 328 12.96 -13.07 -27.99
N ASP A 329 13.16 -14.09 -28.84
CA ASP A 329 12.24 -15.22 -28.96
C ASP A 329 12.14 -16.01 -27.65
N GLU A 330 13.25 -16.24 -26.94
CA GLU A 330 13.26 -16.91 -25.64
C GLU A 330 12.47 -16.11 -24.59
N ALA A 331 12.70 -14.80 -24.51
CA ALA A 331 11.96 -13.94 -23.59
C ALA A 331 10.46 -13.90 -23.94
N VAL A 332 10.11 -13.75 -25.23
CA VAL A 332 8.70 -13.76 -25.69
C VAL A 332 8.04 -15.10 -25.42
N ALA A 333 8.73 -16.21 -25.67
CA ALA A 333 8.22 -17.54 -25.38
C ALA A 333 7.99 -17.72 -23.87
N ALA A 334 8.92 -17.32 -23.02
CA ALA A 334 8.75 -17.40 -21.56
C ALA A 334 7.53 -16.59 -21.06
N ARG A 335 7.24 -15.45 -21.68
CA ARG A 335 6.08 -14.61 -21.33
C ARG A 335 4.75 -15.20 -21.82
N LEU A 336 4.74 -15.81 -23.00
CA LEU A 336 3.49 -16.22 -23.69
C LEU A 336 3.23 -17.74 -23.70
N ALA A 337 4.19 -18.55 -23.25
CA ALA A 337 4.10 -20.01 -23.25
C ALA A 337 2.78 -20.51 -22.67
N TYR A 338 2.29 -21.61 -23.21
CA TYR A 338 1.10 -22.27 -22.68
C TYR A 338 1.52 -23.47 -21.82
N PRO A 339 0.91 -23.68 -20.65
CA PRO A 339 -0.03 -22.81 -19.93
C PRO A 339 0.66 -21.75 -19.05
N ASP A 340 1.97 -21.85 -18.87
CA ASP A 340 2.70 -21.25 -17.74
C ASP A 340 3.41 -19.92 -18.06
N GLY A 341 3.10 -19.29 -19.20
CA GLY A 341 3.71 -18.03 -19.57
C GLY A 341 3.41 -16.92 -18.55
N SER A 342 4.44 -16.25 -18.05
CA SER A 342 4.33 -15.30 -16.93
C SER A 342 3.34 -14.16 -17.21
N LEU A 343 3.41 -13.56 -18.40
CA LEU A 343 2.48 -12.50 -18.83
C LEU A 343 1.04 -13.04 -18.97
N ARG A 344 0.88 -14.24 -19.52
CA ARG A 344 -0.45 -14.88 -19.68
C ARG A 344 -1.09 -15.18 -18.33
N MET A 345 -0.31 -15.72 -17.39
CA MET A 345 -0.76 -15.95 -16.01
C MET A 345 -1.14 -14.63 -15.34
N LEU A 346 -0.31 -13.59 -15.49
CA LEU A 346 -0.56 -12.27 -14.92
C LEU A 346 -1.88 -11.68 -15.46
N ARG A 347 -2.09 -11.68 -16.78
CA ARG A 347 -3.33 -11.20 -17.41
C ARG A 347 -4.54 -12.01 -16.95
N THR A 348 -4.42 -13.34 -16.86
CA THR A 348 -5.50 -14.20 -16.39
C THR A 348 -5.90 -13.89 -14.95
N LEU A 349 -4.92 -13.66 -14.06
CA LEU A 349 -5.16 -13.26 -12.68
C LEU A 349 -5.81 -11.87 -12.59
N GLU A 350 -5.30 -10.88 -13.32
CA GLU A 350 -5.85 -9.52 -13.37
C GLU A 350 -7.31 -9.50 -13.81
N TRP A 351 -7.63 -10.21 -14.89
CA TRP A 351 -8.99 -10.31 -15.40
C TRP A 351 -9.91 -11.06 -14.44
N SER A 352 -9.42 -12.14 -13.85
CA SER A 352 -10.15 -12.88 -12.82
C SER A 352 -10.46 -11.98 -11.63
N LEU A 353 -9.47 -11.26 -11.11
CA LEU A 353 -9.65 -10.33 -10.00
C LEU A 353 -10.68 -9.26 -10.35
N ARG A 354 -10.57 -8.64 -11.52
CA ARG A 354 -11.52 -7.61 -11.98
C ARG A 354 -12.96 -8.11 -11.97
N PHE A 355 -13.20 -9.30 -12.51
CA PHE A 355 -14.54 -9.89 -12.53
C PHE A 355 -15.02 -10.22 -11.10
N HIS A 356 -14.20 -10.92 -10.34
CA HIS A 356 -14.54 -11.36 -8.99
C HIS A 356 -14.73 -10.19 -8.03
N TRP A 357 -13.98 -9.11 -8.20
CA TRP A 357 -13.99 -7.93 -7.33
C TRP A 357 -15.36 -7.26 -7.31
N VAL A 358 -16.01 -7.09 -8.47
CA VAL A 358 -17.36 -6.50 -8.55
C VAL A 358 -18.36 -7.32 -7.73
N PHE A 359 -18.26 -8.66 -7.75
CA PHE A 359 -19.10 -9.52 -6.93
C PHE A 359 -18.72 -9.43 -5.44
N ARG A 360 -17.44 -9.32 -5.12
CA ARG A 360 -16.94 -9.17 -3.75
C ARG A 360 -17.36 -7.85 -3.11
N GLN A 361 -17.25 -6.73 -3.82
CA GLN A 361 -17.74 -5.43 -3.35
C GLN A 361 -19.23 -5.51 -3.01
N LYS A 362 -20.06 -6.00 -3.93
CA LYS A 362 -21.49 -6.20 -3.70
C LYS A 362 -21.77 -7.11 -2.51
N TRP A 363 -20.97 -8.17 -2.34
CA TRP A 363 -21.07 -9.06 -1.20
C TRP A 363 -20.74 -8.33 0.11
N PHE A 364 -19.63 -7.61 0.20
CA PHE A 364 -19.25 -6.84 1.39
C PHE A 364 -20.32 -5.80 1.74
N ASP A 365 -20.81 -5.04 0.77
CA ASP A 365 -21.87 -4.04 0.99
C ASP A 365 -23.19 -4.65 1.47
N ALA A 366 -23.62 -5.74 0.83
CA ALA A 366 -24.85 -6.43 1.20
C ALA A 366 -24.72 -7.07 2.58
N ARG A 367 -23.59 -7.72 2.86
CA ARG A 367 -23.32 -8.41 4.12
C ARG A 367 -23.15 -7.42 5.27
N ASN A 368 -22.54 -6.25 5.02
CA ASN A 368 -22.37 -5.21 6.02
C ASN A 368 -23.73 -4.72 6.51
N ARG A 369 -24.61 -4.37 5.55
CA ARG A 369 -25.96 -3.88 5.82
C ARG A 369 -26.86 -4.94 6.45
N ALA A 370 -26.77 -6.19 5.99
CA ALA A 370 -27.68 -7.25 6.41
C ALA A 370 -27.27 -7.91 7.73
N ALA A 371 -25.98 -8.00 8.05
CA ALA A 371 -25.48 -8.78 9.18
C ALA A 371 -24.50 -8.01 10.07
N LEU A 372 -23.36 -7.57 9.53
CA LEU A 372 -22.26 -7.05 10.36
C LEU A 372 -22.64 -5.80 11.15
N ALA A 373 -23.10 -4.73 10.50
CA ALA A 373 -23.46 -3.49 11.20
C ALA A 373 -24.63 -3.70 12.19
N PRO A 374 -25.72 -4.42 11.86
CA PRO A 374 -26.75 -4.76 12.83
C PRO A 374 -26.23 -5.54 14.05
N LEU A 375 -25.35 -6.53 13.85
CA LEU A 375 -24.77 -7.32 14.94
C LEU A 375 -23.84 -6.49 15.83
N LEU A 376 -22.98 -5.66 15.23
CA LEU A 376 -22.14 -4.70 15.96
C LEU A 376 -23.01 -3.78 16.81
N ARG A 377 -24.07 -3.20 16.23
CA ARG A 377 -25.00 -2.35 16.98
C ARG A 377 -25.66 -3.11 18.13
N GLN A 378 -26.13 -4.33 17.88
CA GLN A 378 -26.76 -5.15 18.90
C GLN A 378 -25.82 -5.46 20.06
N VAL A 379 -24.54 -5.71 19.78
CA VAL A 379 -23.53 -6.04 20.79
C VAL A 379 -23.04 -4.80 21.54
N LEU A 380 -22.83 -3.67 20.86
CA LEU A 380 -22.28 -2.45 21.48
C LEU A 380 -23.32 -1.59 22.19
N LYS A 381 -24.60 -1.70 21.81
CA LYS A 381 -25.68 -0.93 22.43
C LYS A 381 -25.79 -1.14 23.95
N PRO A 382 -25.75 -2.37 24.50
CA PRO A 382 -25.74 -2.58 25.95
C PRO A 382 -24.62 -1.86 26.70
N PHE A 383 -23.42 -1.76 26.11
CA PHE A 383 -22.29 -1.05 26.71
C PHE A 383 -22.59 0.45 26.83
N CYS A 384 -23.15 1.05 25.77
CA CYS A 384 -23.58 2.45 25.76
C CYS A 384 -24.73 2.69 26.75
N ASP A 385 -25.75 1.84 26.72
CA ASP A 385 -26.93 1.97 27.57
C ASP A 385 -26.57 1.80 29.06
N SER A 386 -25.68 0.85 29.40
CA SER A 386 -25.28 0.60 30.79
C SER A 386 -24.38 1.73 31.33
N LEU A 387 -23.41 2.21 30.54
CA LEU A 387 -22.60 3.39 30.93
C LEU A 387 -23.48 4.64 31.07
N THR A 388 -24.45 4.86 30.18
CA THR A 388 -25.40 5.99 30.30
C THR A 388 -26.11 5.97 31.66
N ARG A 389 -26.56 4.78 32.11
CA ARG A 389 -27.22 4.63 33.41
C ARG A 389 -26.27 4.90 34.58
N VAL A 390 -25.03 4.41 34.51
CA VAL A 390 -23.99 4.68 35.52
C VAL A 390 -23.75 6.18 35.65
N LEU A 391 -23.53 6.88 34.54
CA LEU A 391 -23.28 8.33 34.52
C LEU A 391 -24.50 9.14 35.00
N ALA A 392 -25.72 8.62 34.79
CA ALA A 392 -26.95 9.22 35.29
C ALA A 392 -27.25 8.91 36.77
N GLY A 393 -26.39 8.16 37.47
CA GLY A 393 -26.64 7.74 38.85
C GLY A 393 -27.82 6.77 39.00
N GLN A 394 -28.12 6.00 37.95
CA GLN A 394 -29.21 5.03 37.91
C GLN A 394 -28.69 3.61 38.10
N SER A 395 -29.62 2.66 38.33
CA SER A 395 -29.27 1.23 38.31
C SER A 395 -28.60 0.87 36.99
N THR A 396 -27.48 0.15 37.05
CA THR A 396 -26.67 -0.21 35.88
C THR A 396 -27.42 -1.09 34.87
N GLY A 397 -28.56 -1.65 35.28
CA GLY A 397 -29.45 -2.47 34.46
C GLY A 397 -29.11 -3.94 34.39
N ILE A 398 -28.05 -4.39 35.08
CA ILE A 398 -27.70 -5.82 35.11
C ILE A 398 -28.79 -6.61 35.87
N PRO A 399 -29.36 -7.67 35.27
CA PRO A 399 -30.43 -8.44 35.89
C PRO A 399 -29.86 -9.48 36.87
N LEU A 400 -29.55 -9.04 38.10
CA LEU A 400 -29.14 -9.92 39.19
C LEU A 400 -30.33 -10.19 40.12
N VAL A 401 -30.62 -11.47 40.38
CA VAL A 401 -31.72 -11.90 41.25
C VAL A 401 -31.16 -12.41 42.59
N GLY A 402 -31.55 -11.76 43.68
CA GLY A 402 -31.10 -12.08 45.04
C GLY A 402 -29.75 -11.44 45.42
N PRO A 403 -29.27 -11.68 46.65
CA PRO A 403 -27.99 -11.16 47.11
C PRO A 403 -26.82 -11.88 46.42
N VAL A 404 -26.08 -11.15 45.59
CA VAL A 404 -24.90 -11.65 44.89
C VAL A 404 -23.66 -11.09 45.54
N ALA A 405 -22.70 -11.94 45.86
CA ALA A 405 -21.43 -11.57 46.47
C ALA A 405 -20.29 -12.40 45.88
N LEU A 406 -19.07 -11.89 46.00
CA LEU A 406 -17.87 -12.61 45.63
C LEU A 406 -17.64 -13.80 46.57
N VAL A 407 -17.37 -14.97 46.00
CA VAL A 407 -17.06 -16.20 46.76
C VAL A 407 -15.56 -16.29 47.06
N LYS A 408 -14.73 -15.61 46.26
CA LYS A 408 -13.26 -15.65 46.35
C LYS A 408 -12.69 -14.24 46.27
N ASP A 409 -11.56 -14.05 46.92
CA ASP A 409 -10.77 -12.83 46.77
C ASP A 409 -10.39 -12.65 45.30
N THR A 410 -10.57 -11.45 44.78
CA THR A 410 -10.44 -11.14 43.36
C THR A 410 -9.42 -10.01 43.18
N PRO A 411 -8.28 -10.27 42.53
CA PRO A 411 -7.25 -9.26 42.32
C PRO A 411 -7.62 -8.30 41.17
N THR A 412 -6.92 -7.19 41.09
CA THR A 412 -6.85 -6.34 39.90
C THR A 412 -6.45 -7.19 38.68
N GLN A 413 -6.93 -6.81 37.51
CA GLN A 413 -6.78 -7.56 36.24
C GLN A 413 -7.49 -8.92 36.20
N ALA A 414 -8.30 -9.27 37.20
CA ALA A 414 -9.14 -10.46 37.11
C ALA A 414 -10.11 -10.36 35.93
N THR A 415 -10.26 -11.45 35.18
CA THR A 415 -11.15 -11.56 34.01
C THR A 415 -12.43 -12.33 34.31
N ALA A 416 -12.60 -12.79 35.55
CA ALA A 416 -13.82 -13.45 36.01
C ALA A 416 -14.08 -13.19 37.50
N LEU A 417 -15.35 -13.03 37.85
CA LEU A 417 -15.83 -12.90 39.23
C LEU A 417 -16.57 -14.17 39.62
N SER A 418 -16.05 -14.92 40.60
CA SER A 418 -16.76 -16.05 41.19
C SER A 418 -17.86 -15.54 42.13
N VAL A 419 -19.12 -15.80 41.79
CA VAL A 419 -20.29 -15.26 42.49
C VAL A 419 -21.09 -16.34 43.22
N THR A 420 -21.96 -15.92 44.13
CA THR A 420 -22.80 -16.82 44.95
C THR A 420 -23.49 -17.89 44.08
N PRO A 421 -23.42 -19.19 44.42
CA PRO A 421 -23.93 -20.27 43.55
C PRO A 421 -25.45 -20.21 43.28
N THR A 422 -26.20 -19.53 44.14
CA THR A 422 -27.66 -19.42 44.08
C THR A 422 -28.16 -18.38 43.07
N VAL A 423 -27.29 -17.51 42.54
CA VAL A 423 -27.70 -16.43 41.62
C VAL A 423 -28.14 -16.99 40.26
N ASP A 424 -29.24 -16.49 39.71
CA ASP A 424 -29.59 -16.74 38.32
C ASP A 424 -28.86 -15.76 37.39
N LEU A 425 -27.98 -16.29 36.53
CA LEU A 425 -27.23 -15.51 35.54
C LEU A 425 -27.83 -15.62 34.13
N GLY A 426 -28.91 -16.37 33.94
CA GLY A 426 -29.48 -16.66 32.62
C GLY A 426 -29.88 -15.42 31.81
N LEU A 427 -30.20 -14.33 32.49
CA LEU A 427 -30.56 -13.04 31.87
C LEU A 427 -29.35 -12.09 31.70
N VAL A 428 -28.19 -12.40 32.29
CA VAL A 428 -27.00 -11.55 32.20
C VAL A 428 -26.41 -11.67 30.79
N GLN A 429 -26.29 -10.53 30.12
CA GLN A 429 -25.72 -10.41 28.78
C GLN A 429 -24.41 -9.59 28.82
N ALA A 430 -23.61 -9.72 27.77
CA ALA A 430 -22.44 -8.89 27.55
C ALA A 430 -22.81 -7.40 27.45
N GLY A 431 -21.94 -6.54 27.96
CA GLY A 431 -22.07 -5.09 27.93
C GLY A 431 -22.78 -4.47 29.14
N HIS A 432 -23.27 -5.29 30.08
CA HIS A 432 -23.73 -4.77 31.36
C HIS A 432 -22.54 -4.37 32.24
N VAL A 433 -22.69 -3.29 33.00
CA VAL A 433 -21.77 -2.92 34.06
C VAL A 433 -22.32 -3.41 35.40
N ALA A 434 -21.50 -4.07 36.21
CA ALA A 434 -21.82 -4.43 37.59
C ALA A 434 -21.02 -3.56 38.56
N ASN A 435 -21.64 -3.14 39.67
CA ASN A 435 -20.94 -2.50 40.77
C ASN A 435 -20.43 -3.57 41.75
N VAL A 436 -19.12 -3.62 41.94
CA VAL A 436 -18.45 -4.49 42.92
C VAL A 436 -18.12 -3.63 44.13
N GLY A 437 -18.80 -3.87 45.26
CA GLY A 437 -18.63 -3.10 46.48
C GLY A 437 -17.44 -3.54 47.34
N GLY A 438 -17.48 -3.20 48.62
CA GLY A 438 -16.42 -3.48 49.59
C GLY A 438 -15.49 -2.30 49.84
N ASP A 439 -14.37 -2.55 50.51
CA ASP A 439 -13.38 -1.51 50.90
C ASP A 439 -12.65 -0.88 49.70
N ARG A 440 -12.58 -1.61 48.58
CA ARG A 440 -11.99 -1.18 47.30
C ARG A 440 -13.03 -1.35 46.19
N PRO A 441 -14.05 -0.48 46.14
CA PRO A 441 -15.14 -0.63 45.17
C PRO A 441 -14.67 -0.35 43.74
N THR A 442 -15.33 -0.99 42.78
CA THR A 442 -15.05 -0.79 41.35
C THR A 442 -16.25 -1.15 40.47
N LEU A 443 -16.19 -0.78 39.20
CA LEU A 443 -17.11 -1.24 38.18
C LEU A 443 -16.50 -2.44 37.44
N ALA A 444 -17.34 -3.43 37.12
CA ALA A 444 -16.95 -4.59 36.34
C ALA A 444 -17.77 -4.65 35.06
N LEU A 445 -17.11 -4.53 33.91
CA LEU A 445 -17.74 -4.68 32.61
C LEU A 445 -17.97 -6.17 32.32
N VAL A 446 -19.22 -6.60 32.36
CA VAL A 446 -19.61 -8.01 32.17
C VAL A 446 -19.62 -8.37 30.69
N LEU A 447 -18.87 -9.41 30.33
CA LEU A 447 -18.76 -9.96 28.98
C LEU A 447 -19.61 -11.23 28.80
N GLY A 448 -20.13 -11.77 29.90
CA GLY A 448 -21.00 -12.94 29.91
C GLY A 448 -20.95 -13.66 31.25
N TRP A 449 -21.30 -14.94 31.23
CA TRP A 449 -21.25 -15.79 32.41
C TRP A 449 -20.94 -17.23 32.03
N GLU A 450 -20.41 -17.99 32.99
CA GLU A 450 -20.15 -19.42 32.85
C GLU A 450 -20.44 -20.18 34.15
N VAL A 451 -20.56 -21.50 34.05
CA VAL A 451 -20.63 -22.42 35.19
C VAL A 451 -19.46 -23.39 35.07
N LYS A 452 -18.54 -23.36 36.03
CA LYS A 452 -17.35 -24.21 36.04
C LYS A 452 -17.50 -25.33 37.08
N GLY A 453 -17.40 -26.58 36.64
CA GLY A 453 -17.55 -27.78 37.49
C GLY A 453 -18.96 -28.38 37.49
N GLY A 454 -19.12 -29.52 38.16
CA GLY A 454 -20.39 -30.27 38.27
C GLY A 454 -21.39 -29.64 39.24
N THR A 455 -22.62 -30.15 39.30
CA THR A 455 -23.76 -29.50 39.97
C THR A 455 -23.69 -29.55 41.51
N PRO A 456 -23.82 -28.42 42.24
CA PRO A 456 -23.89 -27.05 41.72
C PRO A 456 -22.49 -26.50 41.40
N GLY A 457 -22.26 -26.16 40.13
CA GLY A 457 -20.95 -25.68 39.65
C GLY A 457 -20.68 -24.25 40.11
N GLU A 458 -19.42 -23.85 40.09
CA GLU A 458 -19.00 -22.48 40.39
C GLU A 458 -19.53 -21.53 39.31
N LYS A 459 -20.46 -20.65 39.68
CA LYS A 459 -20.98 -19.61 38.79
C LYS A 459 -20.01 -18.44 38.71
N ARG A 460 -19.69 -18.01 37.50
CA ARG A 460 -18.73 -16.93 37.25
C ARG A 460 -19.32 -15.91 36.28
N LEU A 461 -19.16 -14.63 36.61
CA LEU A 461 -19.33 -13.55 35.64
C LEU A 461 -18.01 -13.37 34.90
N LEU A 462 -18.02 -13.45 33.58
CA LEU A 462 -16.86 -13.12 32.76
C LEU A 462 -16.82 -11.59 32.62
N ILE A 463 -15.66 -10.98 32.83
CA ILE A 463 -15.51 -9.52 32.85
C ILE A 463 -14.28 -9.09 32.05
N ALA A 464 -14.29 -7.84 31.58
CA ALA A 464 -13.05 -7.20 31.17
C ALA A 464 -12.08 -7.11 32.37
N PRO A 465 -10.76 -7.03 32.16
CA PRO A 465 -9.79 -7.00 33.25
C PRO A 465 -10.16 -5.95 34.30
N LEU A 466 -10.38 -6.40 35.53
CA LEU A 466 -10.93 -5.58 36.61
C LEU A 466 -9.95 -4.49 37.03
N ASN A 467 -10.36 -3.23 37.04
CA ASN A 467 -9.53 -2.13 37.55
C ASN A 467 -9.82 -1.88 39.03
N VAL A 468 -8.92 -2.27 39.93
CA VAL A 468 -9.05 -2.06 41.38
C VAL A 468 -7.98 -1.08 41.85
N SER A 469 -8.33 -0.17 42.76
CA SER A 469 -7.38 0.79 43.34
C SER A 469 -6.14 0.08 43.90
N ILE A 470 -4.96 0.45 43.41
CA ILE A 470 -3.65 -0.01 43.92
C ILE A 470 -3.01 0.94 44.94
N ALA A 471 -3.71 2.01 45.34
CA ALA A 471 -3.17 2.99 46.29
C ALA A 471 -2.76 2.37 47.62
N THR A 472 -1.49 2.55 47.98
CA THR A 472 -0.84 2.01 49.19
C THR A 472 -0.64 3.10 50.24
N ASP A 473 -1.58 3.21 51.18
CA ASP A 473 -1.41 3.96 52.43
C ASP A 473 -2.03 3.11 53.55
N ALA A 474 -1.31 2.97 54.66
CA ALA A 474 -1.70 2.18 55.82
C ALA A 474 -3.05 2.61 56.44
N LYS A 475 -3.50 3.84 56.17
CA LYS A 475 -4.81 4.36 56.61
C LYS A 475 -5.96 4.03 55.66
N LEU A 476 -5.67 3.55 54.46
CA LEU A 476 -6.71 3.23 53.48
C LEU A 476 -7.34 1.86 53.79
N PRO A 477 -8.67 1.74 53.75
CA PRO A 477 -9.36 0.49 54.03
C PRO A 477 -9.06 -0.58 52.95
N GLY A 478 -9.14 -1.86 53.30
CA GLY A 478 -8.92 -2.97 52.36
C GLY A 478 -7.47 -3.18 51.91
N VAL A 479 -7.26 -4.17 51.04
CA VAL A 479 -5.93 -4.53 50.50
C VAL A 479 -5.77 -3.91 49.10
N ALA A 480 -4.64 -3.25 48.84
CA ALA A 480 -4.36 -2.63 47.55
C ALA A 480 -4.48 -3.65 46.40
N GLY A 481 -5.20 -3.29 45.35
CA GLY A 481 -5.40 -4.13 44.16
C GLY A 481 -6.23 -5.39 44.41
N LEU A 482 -6.99 -5.50 45.51
CA LEU A 482 -7.75 -6.71 45.85
C LEU A 482 -9.16 -6.38 46.36
N VAL A 483 -10.16 -7.04 45.78
CA VAL A 483 -11.51 -7.09 46.34
C VAL A 483 -11.68 -8.38 47.12
N ARG A 484 -12.06 -8.28 48.40
CA ARG A 484 -12.23 -9.45 49.27
C ARG A 484 -13.50 -10.23 48.95
N SER A 485 -13.45 -11.53 49.20
CA SER A 485 -14.62 -12.39 49.30
C SER A 485 -15.66 -11.82 50.26
N GLY A 486 -16.94 -12.03 49.93
CA GLY A 486 -18.09 -11.43 50.60
C GLY A 486 -18.49 -10.05 50.08
N ALA A 487 -17.66 -9.38 49.26
CA ALA A 487 -18.03 -8.11 48.64
C ALA A 487 -19.29 -8.25 47.76
N PRO A 488 -20.28 -7.35 47.87
CA PRO A 488 -21.51 -7.44 47.10
C PRO A 488 -21.25 -7.09 45.63
N VAL A 489 -21.86 -7.84 44.72
CA VAL A 489 -21.91 -7.55 43.28
C VAL A 489 -23.35 -7.16 42.96
N THR A 490 -23.57 -5.91 42.52
CA THR A 490 -24.92 -5.37 42.40
C THR A 490 -25.13 -4.60 41.10
N GLY A 491 -26.38 -4.45 40.69
CA GLY A 491 -26.80 -3.49 39.67
C GLY A 491 -27.30 -2.16 40.24
N SER A 492 -27.02 -1.90 41.51
CA SER A 492 -27.51 -0.71 42.22
C SER A 492 -26.92 0.57 41.64
N ALA A 493 -27.62 1.68 41.85
CA ALA A 493 -27.13 2.99 41.45
C ALA A 493 -25.78 3.31 42.09
N VAL A 494 -24.87 3.83 41.28
CA VAL A 494 -23.58 4.36 41.71
C VAL A 494 -23.57 5.84 41.37
N PHE A 495 -23.30 6.70 42.35
CA PHE A 495 -23.24 8.13 42.12
C PHE A 495 -21.80 8.52 41.79
N ILE A 496 -21.59 9.08 40.60
CA ILE A 496 -20.32 9.67 40.18
C ILE A 496 -20.62 11.10 39.78
N SER A 497 -20.04 12.06 40.49
CA SER A 497 -20.22 13.47 40.19
C SER A 497 -19.45 13.89 38.94
N THR A 498 -19.91 14.96 38.28
CA THR A 498 -19.17 15.56 37.16
C THR A 498 -17.75 15.95 37.56
N GLN A 499 -17.56 16.45 38.79
CA GLN A 499 -16.24 16.82 39.28
C GLN A 499 -15.33 15.60 39.43
N GLU A 500 -15.82 14.48 39.94
CA GLU A 500 -15.03 13.23 40.01
C GLU A 500 -14.62 12.74 38.60
N LEU A 501 -15.50 12.88 37.60
CA LEU A 501 -15.17 12.54 36.21
C LEU A 501 -14.13 13.48 35.59
N LEU A 502 -14.21 14.79 35.87
CA LEU A 502 -13.20 15.75 35.45
C LEU A 502 -11.86 15.47 36.13
N ASP A 503 -11.92 15.16 37.43
CA ASP A 503 -10.75 14.93 38.27
C ASP A 503 -10.15 13.52 38.10
N GLY A 504 -10.88 12.56 37.54
CA GLY A 504 -10.43 11.17 37.46
C GLY A 504 -10.26 10.46 38.82
N HIS A 505 -10.70 11.08 39.91
CA HIS A 505 -10.55 10.60 41.28
C HIS A 505 -11.88 10.67 42.03
N ALA A 506 -12.10 9.72 42.94
CA ALA A 506 -13.29 9.66 43.77
C ALA A 506 -13.18 10.66 44.93
N ALA A 507 -14.29 11.33 45.24
CA ALA A 507 -14.37 12.25 46.39
C ALA A 507 -14.22 11.52 47.73
N ALA A 508 -14.52 10.21 47.76
CA ALA A 508 -14.33 9.34 48.93
C ALA A 508 -12.85 9.03 49.23
N GLY A 509 -11.94 9.31 48.29
CA GLY A 509 -10.51 9.05 48.41
C GLY A 509 -10.00 7.97 47.45
N PRO A 510 -8.68 7.79 47.36
CA PRO A 510 -8.01 6.99 46.33
C PRO A 510 -8.39 5.51 46.37
N GLN A 511 -8.85 4.99 47.51
CA GLN A 511 -9.36 3.63 47.64
C GLN A 511 -10.61 3.35 46.80
N SER A 512 -11.35 4.39 46.40
CA SER A 512 -12.60 4.31 45.63
C SER A 512 -12.44 4.76 44.17
N ASP A 513 -11.23 5.11 43.73
CA ASP A 513 -10.97 5.60 42.37
C ASP A 513 -11.34 4.60 41.27
N GLY A 514 -11.33 3.30 41.57
CA GLY A 514 -11.63 2.24 40.59
C GLY A 514 -12.98 2.43 39.89
N VAL A 515 -13.99 2.95 40.59
CA VAL A 515 -15.32 3.25 40.02
C VAL A 515 -15.24 4.34 38.96
N VAL A 516 -14.55 5.45 39.29
CA VAL A 516 -14.44 6.63 38.42
C VAL A 516 -13.57 6.32 37.20
N GLN A 517 -12.41 5.70 37.43
CA GLN A 517 -11.45 5.36 36.39
C GLN A 517 -12.02 4.33 35.40
N GLU A 518 -12.80 3.34 35.87
CA GLU A 518 -13.43 2.37 34.96
C GLU A 518 -14.53 3.01 34.11
N ALA A 519 -15.30 3.95 34.65
CA ALA A 519 -16.28 4.71 33.87
C ALA A 519 -15.61 5.55 32.77
N ILE A 520 -14.49 6.19 33.08
CA ILE A 520 -13.67 6.95 32.11
C ILE A 520 -13.09 6.01 31.05
N ALA A 521 -12.49 4.90 31.46
CA ALA A 521 -11.88 3.93 30.56
C ALA A 521 -12.91 3.32 29.60
N LEU A 522 -14.12 2.97 30.09
CA LEU A 522 -15.19 2.46 29.25
C LEU A 522 -15.67 3.50 28.24
N GLY A 523 -15.85 4.76 28.67
CA GLY A 523 -16.21 5.87 27.77
C GLY A 523 -15.17 6.09 26.68
N ALA A 524 -13.88 6.09 27.03
CA ALA A 524 -12.79 6.26 26.07
C ALA A 524 -12.71 5.10 25.07
N LYS A 525 -12.87 3.85 25.52
CA LYS A 525 -12.95 2.66 24.65
C LYS A 525 -14.13 2.70 23.70
N LEU A 526 -15.31 3.16 24.16
CA LEU A 526 -16.48 3.35 23.30
C LEU A 526 -16.24 4.45 22.25
N ASN A 527 -15.62 5.57 22.65
CA ASN A 527 -15.23 6.63 21.72
C ASN A 527 -14.23 6.16 20.67
N LEU A 528 -13.25 5.32 21.05
CA LEU A 528 -12.29 4.74 20.11
C LEU A 528 -12.96 3.89 19.02
N ILE A 529 -13.96 3.07 19.39
CA ILE A 529 -14.67 2.19 18.43
C ILE A 529 -15.71 2.98 17.62
N LEU A 530 -16.58 3.75 18.29
CA LEU A 530 -17.77 4.37 17.70
C LEU A 530 -17.54 5.78 17.18
N GLY A 531 -16.51 6.47 17.67
CA GLY A 531 -16.30 7.90 17.45
C GLY A 531 -17.26 8.75 18.28
N GLN A 532 -16.86 9.98 18.59
CA GLN A 532 -17.64 10.88 19.47
C GLN A 532 -19.06 11.18 18.94
N GLY A 533 -19.24 11.21 17.61
CA GLY A 533 -20.54 11.43 16.96
C GLY A 533 -21.33 10.14 16.65
N GLY A 534 -20.84 8.99 17.08
CA GLY A 534 -21.41 7.66 16.79
C GLY A 534 -21.08 7.07 15.40
N GLY A 535 -20.32 7.83 14.60
CA GLY A 535 -19.64 7.36 13.39
C GLY A 535 -20.54 6.61 12.41
N ALA A 536 -19.94 5.65 11.70
CA ALA A 536 -20.61 4.84 10.68
C ALA A 536 -21.69 3.89 11.24
N LEU A 537 -21.56 3.50 12.50
CA LEU A 537 -22.48 2.56 13.15
C LEU A 537 -23.74 3.25 13.69
N GLY A 538 -23.77 4.58 13.78
CA GLY A 538 -24.94 5.33 14.25
C GLY A 538 -25.29 5.08 15.73
N LEU A 539 -24.34 4.56 16.52
CA LEU A 539 -24.46 4.42 17.97
C LEU A 539 -23.60 5.48 18.63
N VAL A 540 -24.23 6.45 19.29
CA VAL A 540 -23.52 7.55 19.94
C VAL A 540 -23.02 7.07 21.31
N PRO A 541 -21.71 7.12 21.57
CA PRO A 541 -21.17 6.80 22.89
C PRO A 541 -21.64 7.83 23.94
N PRO A 542 -21.83 7.44 25.20
CA PRO A 542 -22.21 8.37 26.26
C PRO A 542 -21.12 9.43 26.50
N VAL A 543 -21.52 10.68 26.71
CA VAL A 543 -20.59 11.77 27.01
C VAL A 543 -20.09 11.63 28.44
N VAL A 544 -18.81 11.30 28.59
CA VAL A 544 -18.10 11.39 29.87
C VAL A 544 -17.51 12.79 29.98
N ALA A 545 -17.79 13.51 31.07
CA ALA A 545 -17.22 14.84 31.30
C ALA A 545 -15.69 14.76 31.20
N GLU A 546 -15.08 15.62 30.38
CA GLU A 546 -13.64 15.60 30.10
C GLU A 546 -12.99 16.95 30.44
N PRO A 547 -11.75 16.95 30.94
CA PRO A 547 -11.03 18.18 31.10
C PRO A 547 -10.64 18.72 29.72
N TYR A 548 -10.87 20.02 29.51
CA TYR A 548 -10.54 20.73 28.27
C TYR A 548 -11.10 20.07 26.99
N PRO A 549 -12.43 20.03 26.83
CA PRO A 549 -13.07 19.34 25.71
C PRO A 549 -12.66 19.94 24.38
N GLY A 550 -12.30 19.07 23.42
CA GLY A 550 -11.87 19.46 22.08
C GLY A 550 -10.51 20.15 21.98
N GLN A 551 -9.77 20.30 23.08
CA GLN A 551 -8.44 20.88 23.05
C GLN A 551 -7.40 19.89 22.51
N THR A 552 -6.44 20.40 21.74
CA THR A 552 -5.24 19.69 21.30
C THR A 552 -4.05 20.21 22.09
N PHE A 553 -3.20 19.31 22.58
CA PHE A 553 -2.01 19.66 23.34
C PHE A 553 -0.76 19.25 22.57
N ASN A 554 0.25 20.11 22.54
CA ASN A 554 1.53 19.80 21.92
C ASN A 554 2.37 18.94 22.87
N LEU A 555 3.09 17.97 22.30
CA LEU A 555 4.03 17.11 23.01
C LEU A 555 5.46 17.45 22.59
N LEU A 556 6.40 17.32 23.53
CA LEU A 556 7.82 17.41 23.22
C LEU A 556 8.26 16.17 22.44
N PRO A 557 8.77 16.30 21.20
CA PRO A 557 9.36 15.19 20.45
C PRO A 557 10.78 14.86 20.95
N PRO A 558 11.30 13.64 20.70
CA PRO A 558 10.63 12.54 20.02
C PRO A 558 9.69 11.74 20.97
N VAL A 559 8.60 11.22 20.42
CA VAL A 559 7.79 10.19 21.07
C VAL A 559 8.20 8.83 20.50
N GLU A 560 9.00 8.10 21.28
CA GLU A 560 9.55 6.80 20.89
C GLU A 560 8.50 5.68 20.88
N VAL A 561 8.80 4.63 20.11
CA VAL A 561 8.00 3.39 20.14
C VAL A 561 8.08 2.76 21.53
N GLY A 562 6.92 2.50 22.14
CA GLY A 562 6.86 1.95 23.50
C GLY A 562 7.22 2.96 24.59
N ALA A 563 7.12 4.26 24.31
CA ALA A 563 7.32 5.29 25.33
C ALA A 563 6.40 5.06 26.54
N THR A 564 6.98 5.15 27.73
CA THR A 564 6.26 4.99 29.01
C THR A 564 5.87 6.34 29.61
N ARG A 565 6.42 7.44 29.09
CA ARG A 565 6.12 8.81 29.51
C ARG A 565 5.98 9.71 28.28
N LEU A 566 5.06 10.67 28.35
CA LEU A 566 4.94 11.78 27.41
C LEU A 566 5.10 13.09 28.18
N PHE A 567 5.68 14.10 27.52
CA PHE A 567 5.90 15.42 28.09
C PHE A 567 5.15 16.47 27.27
N LEU A 568 4.37 17.32 27.93
CA LEU A 568 3.71 18.43 27.26
C LEU A 568 4.71 19.54 26.93
N ASP A 569 4.53 20.14 25.76
CA ASP A 569 5.23 21.36 25.36
C ASP A 569 4.56 22.58 26.05
N GLY A 570 4.98 22.81 27.29
CA GLY A 570 4.48 23.88 28.16
C GLY A 570 3.23 23.53 28.98
N VAL A 571 2.98 24.31 30.03
CA VAL A 571 1.79 24.17 30.90
C VAL A 571 0.62 24.95 30.29
N PRO A 572 -0.59 24.34 30.13
CA PRO A 572 -1.72 25.03 29.50
C PRO A 572 -2.17 26.29 30.26
N LEU A 573 -2.27 27.42 29.55
CA LEU A 573 -2.54 28.77 30.08
C LEU A 573 -3.95 28.97 30.68
N ALA A 574 -4.89 28.05 30.48
CA ALA A 574 -6.29 28.20 30.92
C ALA A 574 -6.51 27.96 32.43
N SER A 575 -5.44 27.80 33.24
CA SER A 575 -5.49 27.61 34.70
C SER A 575 -5.83 28.87 35.51
N THR A 576 -6.40 29.90 34.89
CA THR A 576 -6.53 31.27 35.46
C THR A 576 -7.48 31.43 36.66
N SER A 577 -8.02 30.37 37.24
CA SER A 577 -8.84 30.45 38.46
C SER A 577 -8.03 30.23 39.75
N GLY A 578 -6.88 30.90 39.92
CA GLY A 578 -6.19 31.09 41.23
C GLY A 578 -6.02 29.84 42.12
N SER A 579 -6.04 28.65 41.53
CA SER A 579 -6.08 27.36 42.22
C SER A 579 -4.74 26.71 41.99
N SER A 580 -4.01 26.46 43.08
CA SER A 580 -2.74 25.71 43.11
C SER A 580 -2.88 24.23 42.73
N LYS A 581 -3.91 23.87 41.95
CA LYS A 581 -4.17 22.49 41.52
C LYS A 581 -3.63 22.28 40.09
N PRO A 582 -2.94 21.16 39.84
CA PRO A 582 -2.31 20.88 38.55
C PRO A 582 -3.33 20.85 37.40
N VAL A 583 -2.87 21.21 36.20
CA VAL A 583 -3.67 21.18 34.98
C VAL A 583 -3.90 19.74 34.56
N GLN A 584 -5.14 19.26 34.70
CA GLN A 584 -5.49 17.88 34.36
C GLN A 584 -5.69 17.72 32.86
N VAL A 585 -4.59 17.57 32.13
CA VAL A 585 -4.62 17.41 30.67
C VAL A 585 -5.14 16.02 30.27
N ALA A 586 -4.99 15.03 31.14
CA ALA A 586 -5.51 13.68 31.00
C ALA A 586 -5.86 13.07 32.36
N ARG A 587 -6.57 11.93 32.35
CA ARG A 587 -7.02 11.23 33.55
C ARG A 587 -6.55 9.78 33.57
N PRO A 588 -6.31 9.18 34.75
CA PRO A 588 -6.03 7.77 34.88
C PRO A 588 -7.09 6.89 34.18
N GLY A 589 -6.64 5.93 33.37
CA GLY A 589 -7.49 5.01 32.62
C GLY A 589 -8.05 5.56 31.30
N GLU A 590 -7.84 6.84 30.99
CA GLU A 590 -8.28 7.46 29.74
C GLU A 590 -7.44 6.97 28.55
N LEU A 591 -8.09 6.80 27.38
CA LEU A 591 -7.41 6.61 26.09
C LEU A 591 -7.36 7.95 25.36
N LEU A 592 -6.19 8.29 24.82
CA LEU A 592 -5.95 9.51 24.04
C LEU A 592 -5.29 9.18 22.70
N LEU A 593 -5.49 10.05 21.72
CA LEU A 593 -4.82 9.95 20.42
C LEU A 593 -3.48 10.68 20.46
N VAL A 594 -2.44 10.01 19.99
CA VAL A 594 -1.12 10.63 19.74
C VAL A 594 -0.96 10.73 18.22
N ARG A 595 -0.72 11.94 17.70
CA ARG A 595 -0.57 12.19 16.27
C ARG A 595 0.66 13.04 15.99
N GLY A 596 1.45 12.67 14.99
CA GLY A 596 2.63 13.42 14.56
C GLY A 596 3.26 12.81 13.31
N ALA A 597 4.38 13.38 12.86
CA ALA A 597 5.15 12.86 11.74
C ALA A 597 6.41 12.13 12.20
N ASP A 598 6.76 11.04 11.50
CA ASP A 598 8.02 10.33 11.66
C ASP A 598 9.18 11.05 10.92
N ASP A 599 10.36 10.43 10.94
CA ASP A 599 11.58 10.91 10.31
C ASP A 599 11.50 10.95 8.78
N GLU A 600 10.68 10.07 8.18
CA GLU A 600 10.38 10.02 6.75
C GLU A 600 9.32 11.05 6.33
N GLY A 601 8.70 11.75 7.28
CA GLY A 601 7.62 12.72 7.04
C GLY A 601 6.24 12.08 6.84
N THR A 602 6.09 10.81 7.22
CA THR A 602 4.82 10.09 7.24
C THR A 602 4.06 10.42 8.52
N TRP A 603 2.78 10.75 8.36
CA TRP A 603 1.93 11.14 9.49
C TRP A 603 1.20 9.93 10.07
N TRP A 604 1.34 9.72 11.37
CA TRP A 604 0.76 8.59 12.09
C TRP A 604 -0.20 9.06 13.18
N GLN A 605 -1.18 8.21 13.50
CA GLN A 605 -2.05 8.35 14.65
C GLN A 605 -2.15 7.03 15.40
N GLY A 606 -1.73 7.05 16.66
CA GLY A 606 -1.82 5.94 17.60
C GLY A 606 -2.65 6.28 18.82
N VAL A 607 -2.66 5.34 19.78
CA VAL A 607 -3.46 5.42 21.00
C VAL A 607 -2.55 5.26 22.21
N ALA A 608 -2.67 6.17 23.16
CA ALA A 608 -2.00 6.14 24.45
C ALA A 608 -3.03 5.86 25.56
N GLN A 609 -2.73 4.90 26.43
CA GLN A 609 -3.51 4.67 27.64
C GLN A 609 -2.81 5.32 28.84
N VAL A 610 -3.49 6.25 29.48
CA VAL A 610 -2.94 7.06 30.58
C VAL A 610 -3.00 6.27 31.88
N ASP A 611 -1.90 6.27 32.63
CA ASP A 611 -1.86 5.76 34.00
C ASP A 611 -1.99 6.90 35.01
N THR A 612 -1.07 7.86 34.96
CA THR A 612 -1.05 9.02 35.85
C THR A 612 -0.63 10.29 35.11
N VAL A 613 -0.99 11.44 35.66
CA VAL A 613 -0.55 12.74 35.18
C VAL A 613 -0.07 13.55 36.38
N ASP A 614 1.19 13.96 36.34
CA ASP A 614 1.82 14.71 37.41
C ASP A 614 2.49 15.97 36.86
N VAL A 615 2.51 17.04 37.66
CA VAL A 615 3.35 18.21 37.41
C VAL A 615 4.58 18.09 38.31
N ARG A 616 5.76 18.12 37.70
CA ARG A 616 7.04 17.92 38.39
C ARG A 616 8.06 18.93 37.89
N THR A 617 9.12 19.17 38.65
CA THR A 617 10.27 19.92 38.12
C THR A 617 11.07 19.04 37.17
N GLY A 618 11.80 19.63 36.21
CA GLY A 618 12.67 18.88 35.29
C GLY A 618 13.69 18.00 36.03
N ALA A 619 14.22 18.46 37.16
CA ALA A 619 15.09 17.66 38.03
C ALA A 619 14.38 16.43 38.62
N ALA A 620 13.13 16.58 39.08
CA ALA A 620 12.35 15.47 39.62
C ALA A 620 11.91 14.47 38.55
N ALA A 621 11.65 14.93 37.33
CA ALA A 621 11.38 14.05 36.19
C ALA A 621 12.62 13.23 35.78
N ARG A 622 13.81 13.86 35.81
CA ARG A 622 15.09 13.20 35.48
C ARG A 622 15.53 12.15 36.50
N ALA A 623 15.12 12.29 37.75
CA ALA A 623 15.38 11.26 38.76
C ALA A 623 14.76 9.89 38.41
N ASP A 624 13.67 9.89 37.64
CA ASP A 624 12.98 8.67 37.18
C ASP A 624 13.57 8.10 35.87
N ASP A 625 14.56 8.76 35.25
CA ASP A 625 15.19 8.29 34.01
C ASP A 625 15.94 6.96 34.21
N GLU A 626 16.39 6.66 35.43
CA GLU A 626 17.07 5.39 35.75
C GLU A 626 16.11 4.18 35.76
N VAL A 627 14.81 4.42 35.93
CA VAL A 627 13.78 3.38 36.16
C VAL A 627 12.78 3.29 34.99
N THR A 628 12.87 4.20 34.03
CA THR A 628 11.96 4.27 32.88
C THR A 628 12.72 4.17 31.55
N THR A 629 12.00 3.80 30.49
CA THR A 629 12.59 3.63 29.14
C THR A 629 12.59 4.91 28.31
N THR A 630 11.89 5.95 28.77
CA THR A 630 11.75 7.23 28.06
C THR A 630 12.42 8.32 28.87
N PRO A 631 13.62 8.81 28.50
CA PRO A 631 14.33 9.83 29.29
C PRO A 631 13.59 11.17 29.25
N THR A 632 13.87 12.02 30.23
CA THR A 632 13.33 13.39 30.24
C THR A 632 13.98 14.23 29.12
N PRO A 633 13.20 15.01 28.34
CA PRO A 633 13.76 15.83 27.26
C PRO A 633 14.81 16.83 27.76
N LEU A 634 15.84 17.07 26.93
CA LEU A 634 16.95 17.98 27.24
C LEU A 634 16.51 19.45 27.39
N CYS A 635 15.37 19.81 26.82
CA CYS A 635 14.83 21.17 26.90
C CYS A 635 14.18 21.51 28.24
N CYS A 636 13.87 20.52 29.08
CA CYS A 636 13.29 20.74 30.39
C CYS A 636 14.39 21.17 31.36
N GLU A 637 14.42 22.43 31.81
CA GLU A 637 15.41 22.89 32.82
C GLU A 637 15.13 22.30 34.21
N ASP A 638 16.13 22.27 35.10
CA ASP A 638 16.02 21.62 36.42
C ASP A 638 14.86 22.16 37.27
N ASP A 639 14.65 23.47 37.22
CA ASP A 639 13.64 24.20 38.00
C ASP A 639 12.33 24.42 37.23
N GLU A 640 12.25 24.00 35.96
CA GLU A 640 11.06 24.21 35.12
C GLU A 640 9.97 23.18 35.47
N GLU A 641 8.73 23.66 35.63
CA GLU A 641 7.56 22.78 35.79
C GLU A 641 7.20 22.12 34.47
N VAL A 642 7.25 20.80 34.46
CA VAL A 642 6.88 19.96 33.32
C VAL A 642 5.68 19.08 33.68
N VAL A 643 4.77 18.93 32.72
CA VAL A 643 3.65 17.98 32.85
C VAL A 643 4.08 16.64 32.28
N VAL A 644 4.14 15.63 33.15
CA VAL A 644 4.53 14.27 32.80
C VAL A 644 3.28 13.39 32.77
N ILE A 645 3.04 12.76 31.62
CA ILE A 645 1.94 11.82 31.41
C ILE A 645 2.54 10.42 31.38
N THR A 646 2.33 9.64 32.44
CA THR A 646 2.77 8.24 32.52
C THR A 646 1.77 7.36 31.80
N LEU A 647 2.26 6.44 30.96
CA LEU A 647 1.44 5.57 30.12
C LEU A 647 1.44 4.13 30.63
N ARG A 648 0.29 3.47 30.54
CA ARG A 648 0.18 2.00 30.66
C ARG A 648 0.56 1.31 29.35
N ASP A 649 0.19 1.92 28.23
CA ASP A 649 0.40 1.39 26.89
C ASP A 649 0.45 2.54 25.87
N LEU A 650 1.25 2.35 24.82
CA LEU A 650 1.34 3.24 23.67
C LEU A 650 1.43 2.40 22.40
N GLN A 651 0.41 2.51 21.55
CA GLN A 651 0.34 1.77 20.29
C GLN A 651 0.79 2.65 19.13
N MET A 652 2.09 2.63 18.84
CA MET A 652 2.70 3.32 17.69
C MET A 652 3.75 2.44 17.00
N PRO A 653 3.79 2.36 15.66
CA PRO A 653 4.76 1.54 14.93
C PRO A 653 6.09 2.26 14.67
N LYS A 654 6.11 3.59 14.75
CA LYS A 654 7.27 4.45 14.45
C LYS A 654 7.35 5.57 15.49
N ALA A 655 8.57 6.07 15.72
CA ALA A 655 8.79 7.23 16.56
C ALA A 655 8.28 8.50 15.87
N LEU A 656 7.66 9.39 16.63
CA LEU A 656 7.15 10.66 16.10
C LEU A 656 8.12 11.77 16.50
N VAL A 657 8.69 12.45 15.51
CA VAL A 657 9.78 13.42 15.71
C VAL A 657 9.36 14.86 15.42
N ARG A 658 8.17 15.07 14.82
CA ARG A 658 7.67 16.39 14.41
C ARG A 658 6.18 16.56 14.68
N ASP A 659 5.82 17.78 15.09
CA ASP A 659 4.43 18.25 15.23
C ASP A 659 3.54 17.28 16.03
N VAL A 660 4.10 16.75 17.12
CA VAL A 660 3.47 15.69 17.91
C VAL A 660 2.42 16.29 18.84
N THR A 661 1.22 15.72 18.80
CA THR A 661 0.05 16.24 19.51
C THR A 661 -0.72 15.14 20.24
N LEU A 662 -1.32 15.51 21.37
CA LEU A 662 -2.21 14.70 22.18
C LEU A 662 -3.66 15.21 22.05
N ARG A 663 -4.61 14.31 21.77
CA ARG A 663 -5.96 14.68 21.31
C ARG A 663 -7.05 13.71 21.81
N ARG A 664 -8.31 14.15 21.72
CA ARG A 664 -9.53 13.37 22.04
C ARG A 664 -10.50 13.19 20.87
N ASP A 665 -10.14 13.64 19.67
CA ASP A 665 -11.04 13.72 18.51
C ASP A 665 -11.24 12.38 17.76
N PHE A 666 -11.62 11.33 18.50
CA PHE A 666 -11.91 10.00 17.95
C PHE A 666 -13.01 10.04 16.89
N LYS A 667 -12.66 9.61 15.67
CA LYS A 667 -13.61 9.48 14.56
C LYS A 667 -14.35 8.14 14.55
N GLY A 668 -13.82 7.14 15.24
CA GLY A 668 -14.32 5.77 15.20
C GLY A 668 -14.01 5.07 13.88
N PHE A 669 -14.56 3.87 13.75
CA PHE A 669 -14.37 2.99 12.60
C PHE A 669 -15.68 2.39 12.12
N GLY A 670 -15.75 2.12 10.82
CA GLY A 670 -16.84 1.34 10.24
C GLY A 670 -16.73 -0.14 10.56
N GLY A 671 -17.87 -0.84 10.41
CA GLY A 671 -17.95 -2.28 10.63
C GLY A 671 -16.92 -3.08 9.82
N PRO A 672 -16.80 -2.85 8.50
CA PRO A 672 -15.83 -3.55 7.66
C PRO A 672 -14.38 -3.44 8.14
N CYS A 673 -13.88 -2.24 8.47
CA CYS A 673 -12.54 -2.06 9.03
C CYS A 673 -12.37 -2.76 10.38
N LEU A 674 -13.36 -2.66 11.27
CA LEU A 674 -13.34 -3.35 12.57
C LEU A 674 -13.29 -4.87 12.43
N ALA A 675 -13.96 -5.41 11.41
CA ALA A 675 -14.04 -6.85 11.16
C ALA A 675 -12.77 -7.43 10.53
N THR A 676 -12.15 -6.70 9.61
CA THR A 676 -10.90 -7.13 8.96
C THR A 676 -9.67 -6.81 9.80
N GLY A 677 -9.73 -5.76 10.63
CA GLY A 677 -8.59 -5.21 11.35
C GLY A 677 -7.63 -4.43 10.45
N VAL A 678 -8.06 -4.09 9.23
CA VAL A 678 -7.27 -3.37 8.21
C VAL A 678 -8.03 -2.12 7.78
N MET A 679 -7.31 -1.04 7.49
CA MET A 679 -7.90 0.19 6.94
C MET A 679 -8.37 -0.07 5.49
N LEU A 680 -9.66 -0.36 5.34
CA LEU A 680 -10.28 -0.64 4.05
C LEU A 680 -10.49 0.63 3.21
N PRO A 681 -10.51 0.50 1.87
CA PRO A 681 -10.84 1.59 0.95
C PRO A 681 -12.19 2.23 1.25
N ILE A 682 -12.36 3.51 0.88
CA ILE A 682 -13.62 4.24 1.06
C ILE A 682 -14.78 3.59 0.29
N GLU A 683 -14.50 2.84 -0.77
CA GLU A 683 -15.50 2.09 -1.53
C GLU A 683 -16.07 0.90 -0.75
N LEU A 684 -15.28 0.32 0.17
CA LEU A 684 -15.71 -0.79 1.04
C LEU A 684 -16.16 -0.33 2.42
N ASP A 685 -15.56 0.75 2.92
CA ASP A 685 -15.92 1.35 4.20
C ASP A 685 -15.95 2.88 4.15
N PRO A 686 -16.99 3.47 3.53
CA PRO A 686 -17.14 4.92 3.46
C PRO A 686 -17.30 5.58 4.84
N GLY A 687 -17.59 4.77 5.86
CA GLY A 687 -17.78 5.21 7.23
C GLY A 687 -16.48 5.54 7.97
N THR A 688 -15.34 5.07 7.47
CA THR A 688 -14.03 5.34 8.07
C THR A 688 -13.44 6.60 7.45
N ALA A 689 -13.58 7.74 8.14
CA ALA A 689 -13.08 9.02 7.65
C ALA A 689 -11.55 9.06 7.58
N ASN A 690 -11.02 9.43 6.41
CA ASN A 690 -9.62 9.80 6.24
C ASN A 690 -9.35 11.12 6.96
N ILE A 691 -8.29 11.15 7.77
CA ILE A 691 -7.83 12.38 8.43
C ILE A 691 -6.72 12.94 7.56
N THR A 692 -6.81 14.21 7.21
CA THR A 692 -5.75 14.92 6.48
C THR A 692 -5.20 16.06 7.31
N VAL A 693 -3.93 16.36 7.09
CA VAL A 693 -3.15 17.41 7.76
C VAL A 693 -2.39 18.19 6.70
N GLN A 694 -2.11 19.45 6.99
CA GLN A 694 -1.24 20.28 6.14
C GLN A 694 0.17 20.22 6.71
N ASP A 695 1.13 19.80 5.90
CA ASP A 695 2.56 19.84 6.24
C ASP A 695 3.30 20.59 5.14
N SER A 696 3.91 21.72 5.51
CA SER A 696 4.70 22.54 4.58
C SER A 696 3.92 22.97 3.31
N GLY A 697 2.61 23.18 3.45
CA GLY A 697 1.71 23.54 2.35
C GLY A 697 1.22 22.36 1.49
N VAL A 698 1.56 21.12 1.87
CA VAL A 698 1.11 19.90 1.20
C VAL A 698 0.10 19.16 2.09
N THR A 699 -1.05 18.79 1.52
CA THR A 699 -2.02 17.92 2.19
C THR A 699 -1.45 16.51 2.31
N LYS A 700 -1.25 16.03 3.53
CA LYS A 700 -0.88 14.66 3.86
C LYS A 700 -2.06 13.96 4.53
N THR A 701 -2.18 12.64 4.33
CA THR A 701 -3.16 11.83 5.07
C THR A 701 -2.48 11.21 6.29
N VAL A 702 -3.18 11.17 7.40
CA VAL A 702 -2.73 10.55 8.64
C VAL A 702 -3.07 9.06 8.60
N LEU A 703 -2.08 8.20 8.86
CA LEU A 703 -2.23 6.76 8.97
C LEU A 703 -2.83 6.39 10.32
N ARG A 704 -4.00 5.75 10.30
CA ARG A 704 -4.82 5.39 11.48
C ARG A 704 -4.79 3.89 11.79
N ASP A 705 -3.97 3.11 11.08
CA ASP A 705 -3.80 1.67 11.31
C ASP A 705 -3.48 1.32 12.78
N PRO A 706 -2.63 2.09 13.49
CA PRO A 706 -2.38 1.84 14.92
C PRO A 706 -3.63 2.08 15.79
N GLU A 707 -4.41 3.13 15.49
CA GLU A 707 -5.69 3.38 16.15
C GLU A 707 -6.72 2.27 15.86
N LEU A 708 -6.78 1.77 14.63
CA LEU A 708 -7.66 0.65 14.27
C LEU A 708 -7.27 -0.62 15.03
N ARG A 709 -5.98 -0.94 15.12
CA ARG A 709 -5.50 -2.09 15.92
C ARG A 709 -5.92 -1.98 17.38
N ALA A 710 -5.81 -0.79 17.98
CA ALA A 710 -6.28 -0.55 19.33
C ALA A 710 -7.80 -0.82 19.44
N ALA A 711 -8.60 -0.27 18.52
CA ALA A 711 -10.05 -0.45 18.50
C ALA A 711 -10.46 -1.92 18.32
N THR A 712 -9.81 -2.65 17.40
CA THR A 712 -10.05 -4.07 17.17
C THR A 712 -9.65 -4.91 18.38
N THR A 713 -8.57 -4.55 19.08
CA THR A 713 -8.14 -5.22 20.32
C THR A 713 -9.18 -5.06 21.43
N VAL A 714 -9.69 -3.84 21.62
CA VAL A 714 -10.78 -3.58 22.57
C VAL A 714 -12.00 -4.40 22.20
N LEU A 715 -12.43 -4.38 20.93
CA LEU A 715 -13.60 -5.13 20.46
C LEU A 715 -13.43 -6.63 20.70
N LYS A 716 -12.29 -7.23 20.31
CA LYS A 716 -12.01 -8.65 20.53
C LYS A 716 -12.00 -9.02 22.01
N SER A 717 -11.43 -8.16 22.87
CA SER A 717 -11.44 -8.36 24.31
C SER A 717 -12.87 -8.45 24.85
N TRP A 718 -13.79 -7.62 24.36
CA TRP A 718 -15.19 -7.64 24.76
C TRP A 718 -15.99 -8.84 24.22
N LEU A 719 -15.51 -9.47 23.14
CA LEU A 719 -16.10 -10.69 22.59
C LEU A 719 -15.57 -11.96 23.28
N GLY A 720 -14.58 -11.83 24.18
CA GLY A 720 -13.93 -12.98 24.83
C GLY A 720 -13.05 -13.80 23.88
N VAL A 721 -12.60 -13.19 22.78
CA VAL A 721 -11.64 -13.79 21.84
C VAL A 721 -10.23 -13.43 22.32
N ALA A 722 -9.33 -14.41 22.41
CA ALA A 722 -7.93 -14.14 22.74
C ALA A 722 -7.32 -13.21 21.67
N THR A 723 -6.76 -12.10 22.13
CA THR A 723 -6.10 -11.07 21.31
C THR A 723 -4.69 -11.47 20.96
#